data_AF-V5HP10-F1
#
_entry.id   AF-V5HP10-F1
#
_cell.length_a   1.000
_cell.length_b   1.000
_cell.length_c   1.000
_cell.angle_alpha   90.00
_cell.angle_beta   90.00
_cell.angle_gamma   90.00
#
_symmetry.space_group_name_H-M   'P 1'
#
loop_
_entity.id
_entity.type
_entity.pdbx_description
1 polymer ?
#
loop_
_entity_poly.entity_id
_entity_poly.type
_entity_poly.pdbx_seq_one_letter_code
_entity_poly.pdbx_strand_id
1 'polypeptide(L)'
;MRLNPQQDQAVKFVSGPCLVLAGAGSGKTRVITNKIAYLVQQCGYKARNIAAVTFTNKAAREMKERVGQTLGKNESKGLMVSTFHTLGLNIIRREYKALGLKAGFSLFDDQDQLSMLKELTEDLLEGDKDLLRQLVSTISNWKNDMLTPAQARASAQGELHTLFADCFEMYQRQMVAYNALDFDDLILMPVLLLKQNEEVRERWRARIRYLLVDEYQDTNTSQYELVKLLVGERGRLTVVGDDDQSIYSWRGAKPQNLVLLGEDYPNLKLVKLEQNYRSTSRILRSANILIANNPHVYEKKLFSEIPDGEKLKVLMAKNEDHEAERITGEIIAHKFVNRTHYRDYAILYRGNHQSRLIEKSLMQNRIPYRISGGTSFFSRAEIKDVMAYLRVLVNPDDDNAFLRIVNTPRREIGPVTLEKLGSYANMRGKSLFEASFELGLEQTLSGKGLESLRRFTEWLVRVGDNAERGNTVEAVRSLVRDINYEDWLYETSASPKAAEMRMKNVSDLYSWIVADLEGDNYDKEEKTLKEVVQRLTLRDMMERGEDDAEADQVQLMTLHASKGLEFPYVYLMGAEEGILPHQTSIDEENVDEERRLMYVGITRAQKELSFTVCKERRQYGELIKPTQSRFLDELPFDDLEWEVKKKEQTKEERMQKGQAHIANLRAMFKK
;
A
#
# COMPACT_ATOMS: atom_id res chain seq x y z
N MET A 1 -3.03 12.03 -29.13
CA MET A 1 -3.72 13.23 -28.61
C MET A 1 -2.68 14.32 -28.38
N ARG A 2 -2.95 15.59 -28.67
CA ARG A 2 -2.00 16.71 -28.46
C ARG A 2 -1.91 17.05 -26.97
N LEU A 3 -0.75 17.51 -26.49
CA LEU A 3 -0.63 18.09 -25.13
C LEU A 3 -1.29 19.48 -25.15
N ASN A 4 -1.95 19.88 -24.07
CA ASN A 4 -2.41 21.26 -23.93
C ASN A 4 -1.20 22.20 -23.66
N PRO A 5 -1.35 23.52 -23.77
CA PRO A 5 -0.23 24.45 -23.61
C PRO A 5 0.52 24.32 -22.27
N GLN A 6 -0.20 24.10 -21.17
CA GLN A 6 0.37 23.97 -19.83
C GLN A 6 1.13 22.65 -19.66
N GLN A 7 0.60 21.54 -20.19
CA GLN A 7 1.28 20.25 -20.23
C GLN A 7 2.54 20.32 -21.09
N ASP A 8 2.48 20.97 -22.26
CA ASP A 8 3.63 21.17 -23.15
C ASP A 8 4.71 22.03 -22.48
N GLN A 9 4.31 23.09 -21.76
CA GLN A 9 5.21 23.90 -20.95
C GLN A 9 5.91 23.07 -19.86
N ALA A 10 5.16 22.25 -19.13
CA ALA A 10 5.69 21.36 -18.10
C ALA A 10 6.70 20.34 -18.66
N VAL A 11 6.41 19.79 -19.85
CA VAL A 11 7.30 18.84 -20.55
C VAL A 11 8.59 19.52 -21.01
N LYS A 12 8.49 20.70 -21.63
CA LYS A 12 9.64 21.40 -22.24
C LYS A 12 10.53 22.11 -21.23
N PHE A 13 10.02 22.48 -20.07
CA PHE A 13 10.82 23.15 -19.04
C PHE A 13 11.78 22.16 -18.35
N VAL A 14 13.06 22.16 -18.75
CA VAL A 14 14.09 21.23 -18.25
C VAL A 14 15.30 21.95 -17.62
N SER A 15 15.29 23.29 -17.61
CA SER A 15 16.43 24.14 -17.23
C SER A 15 16.66 24.26 -15.73
N GLY A 16 15.70 23.88 -14.90
CA GLY A 16 15.77 24.04 -13.44
C GLY A 16 14.60 23.36 -12.72
N PRO A 17 14.36 23.73 -11.45
CA PRO A 17 13.39 23.07 -10.59
C PRO A 17 11.98 23.40 -11.06
N CYS A 18 11.13 22.38 -11.20
CA CYS A 18 9.77 22.53 -11.70
C CYS A 18 8.78 21.85 -10.74
N LEU A 19 7.75 22.59 -10.33
CA LEU A 19 6.57 22.05 -9.65
C LEU A 19 5.40 22.09 -10.62
N VAL A 20 4.88 20.92 -10.96
CA VAL A 20 3.66 20.76 -11.74
C VAL A 20 2.51 20.49 -10.78
N LEU A 21 1.75 21.53 -10.47
CA LEU A 21 0.57 21.43 -9.60
C LEU A 21 -0.60 20.95 -10.45
N ALA A 22 -1.00 19.69 -10.27
CA ALA A 22 -1.81 18.99 -11.25
C ALA A 22 -3.02 18.32 -10.60
N GLY A 23 -4.19 18.90 -10.86
CA GLY A 23 -5.45 18.41 -10.31
C GLY A 23 -5.78 16.97 -10.66
N ALA A 24 -6.80 16.41 -10.00
CA ALA A 24 -7.35 15.11 -10.37
C ALA A 24 -7.72 15.09 -11.86
N GLY A 25 -7.34 14.02 -12.58
CA GLY A 25 -7.67 13.84 -14.00
C GLY A 25 -6.98 14.81 -14.98
N SER A 26 -5.98 15.59 -14.56
CA SER A 26 -5.29 16.59 -15.39
C SER A 26 -4.18 16.04 -16.31
N GLY A 27 -3.91 14.73 -16.25
CA GLY A 27 -2.87 14.08 -17.04
C GLY A 27 -1.47 14.07 -16.41
N LYS A 28 -1.36 14.07 -15.07
CA LYS A 28 -0.10 13.95 -14.29
C LYS A 28 0.89 12.94 -14.89
N THR A 29 0.50 11.68 -14.96
CA THR A 29 1.35 10.59 -15.47
C THR A 29 1.76 10.84 -16.92
N ARG A 30 0.87 11.42 -17.74
CA ARG A 30 1.18 11.73 -19.14
C ARG A 30 2.25 12.81 -19.25
N VAL A 31 2.22 13.83 -18.40
CA VAL A 31 3.28 14.86 -18.38
C VAL A 31 4.62 14.23 -18.01
N ILE A 32 4.68 13.39 -16.98
CA ILE A 32 5.91 12.71 -16.58
C ILE A 32 6.47 11.83 -17.70
N THR A 33 5.64 10.98 -18.31
CA THR A 33 6.09 10.07 -19.37
C THR A 33 6.58 10.81 -20.62
N ASN A 34 5.85 11.85 -21.05
CA ASN A 34 6.26 12.70 -22.18
C ASN A 34 7.52 13.51 -21.85
N LYS A 35 7.69 13.94 -20.60
CA LYS A 35 8.91 14.64 -20.17
C LYS A 35 10.13 13.75 -20.19
N ILE A 36 10.01 12.50 -19.75
CA ILE A 36 11.10 11.51 -19.86
C ILE A 36 11.47 11.32 -21.34
N ALA A 37 10.47 11.17 -22.22
CA ALA A 37 10.71 11.02 -23.64
C ALA A 37 11.41 12.26 -24.24
N TYR A 38 10.94 13.46 -23.89
CA TYR A 38 11.52 14.73 -24.32
C TYR A 38 12.98 14.90 -23.84
N LEU A 39 13.27 14.56 -22.58
CA LEU A 39 14.62 14.61 -22.03
C LEU A 39 15.60 13.73 -22.83
N VAL A 40 15.17 12.54 -23.21
CA VAL A 40 15.99 11.60 -23.97
C VAL A 40 16.16 12.04 -25.42
N GLN A 41 15.05 12.31 -26.12
CA GLN A 41 15.07 12.53 -27.56
C GLN A 41 15.49 13.94 -27.96
N GLN A 42 15.12 14.96 -27.19
CA GLN A 42 15.33 16.37 -27.54
C GLN A 42 16.43 17.03 -26.71
N CYS A 43 16.61 16.62 -25.45
CA CYS A 43 17.63 17.21 -24.57
C CYS A 43 18.91 16.39 -24.47
N GLY A 44 19.01 15.23 -25.14
CA GLY A 44 20.20 14.39 -25.19
C GLY A 44 20.55 13.68 -23.88
N TYR A 45 19.60 13.54 -22.95
CA TYR A 45 19.83 12.76 -21.73
C TYR A 45 19.88 11.26 -22.09
N LYS A 46 20.82 10.54 -21.46
CA LYS A 46 20.77 9.07 -21.47
C LYS A 46 19.72 8.62 -20.47
N ALA A 47 18.84 7.68 -20.83
CA ALA A 47 17.78 7.20 -19.94
C ALA A 47 18.30 6.70 -18.59
N ARG A 48 19.47 6.05 -18.55
CA ARG A 48 20.15 5.63 -17.32
C ARG A 48 20.52 6.76 -16.34
N ASN A 49 20.46 8.00 -16.79
CA ASN A 49 20.72 9.19 -15.99
C ASN A 49 19.43 9.88 -15.49
N ILE A 50 18.27 9.31 -15.79
CA ILE A 50 16.96 9.82 -15.39
C ILE A 50 16.39 8.86 -14.35
N ALA A 51 15.88 9.41 -13.25
CA ALA A 51 15.10 8.67 -12.28
C ALA A 51 13.69 9.26 -12.20
N ALA A 52 12.68 8.39 -12.16
CA ALA A 52 11.28 8.73 -11.93
C ALA A 52 10.79 7.93 -10.73
N VAL A 53 10.36 8.65 -9.69
CA VAL A 53 9.96 8.08 -8.40
C VAL A 53 8.46 8.23 -8.22
N THR A 54 7.79 7.15 -7.82
CA THR A 54 6.33 7.11 -7.56
C THR A 54 6.03 6.57 -6.16
N PHE A 55 4.78 6.67 -5.71
CA PHE A 55 4.38 6.12 -4.41
C PHE A 55 4.11 4.61 -4.44
N THR A 56 3.50 4.10 -5.52
CA THR A 56 3.12 2.68 -5.64
C THR A 56 3.91 1.93 -6.70
N ASN A 57 4.09 0.62 -6.50
CA ASN A 57 4.73 -0.26 -7.48
C ASN A 57 3.93 -0.35 -8.78
N LYS A 58 2.59 -0.27 -8.71
CA LYS A 58 1.70 -0.24 -9.87
C LYS A 58 1.99 0.99 -10.74
N ALA A 59 2.01 2.18 -10.14
CA ALA A 59 2.33 3.42 -10.86
C ALA A 59 3.71 3.37 -11.52
N ALA A 60 4.72 2.80 -10.83
CA ALA A 60 6.05 2.63 -11.40
C ALA A 60 6.06 1.70 -12.63
N ARG A 61 5.31 0.58 -12.57
CA ARG A 61 5.18 -0.37 -13.70
C ARG A 61 4.47 0.28 -14.89
N GLU A 62 3.32 0.89 -14.66
CA GLU A 62 2.54 1.58 -15.70
C GLU A 62 3.34 2.70 -16.35
N MET A 63 4.05 3.50 -15.56
CA MET A 63 4.91 4.57 -16.08
C MET A 63 6.05 4.00 -16.93
N LYS A 64 6.71 2.93 -16.47
CA LYS A 64 7.78 2.26 -17.21
C LYS A 64 7.29 1.69 -18.54
N GLU A 65 6.10 1.09 -18.55
CA GLU A 65 5.48 0.56 -19.77
C GLU A 65 5.16 1.69 -20.76
N ARG A 66 4.49 2.77 -20.31
CA ARG A 66 4.15 3.92 -21.16
C ARG A 66 5.39 4.59 -21.76
N VAL A 67 6.46 4.74 -20.98
CA VAL A 67 7.74 5.25 -21.50
C VAL A 67 8.35 4.27 -22.50
N GLY A 68 8.31 2.96 -22.21
CA GLY A 68 8.81 1.93 -23.11
C GLY A 68 8.09 1.89 -24.46
N GLN A 69 6.78 2.13 -24.48
CA GLN A 69 5.99 2.26 -25.71
C GLN A 69 6.37 3.52 -26.52
N THR A 70 6.78 4.60 -25.86
CA THR A 70 7.11 5.88 -26.51
C THR A 70 8.56 5.93 -27.03
N LEU A 71 9.53 5.48 -26.22
CA LEU A 71 10.97 5.53 -26.51
C LEU A 71 11.49 4.25 -27.19
N GLY A 72 10.73 3.15 -27.13
CA GLY A 72 11.21 1.82 -27.51
C GLY A 72 12.22 1.24 -26.51
N LYS A 73 12.53 -0.06 -26.65
CA LYS A 73 13.36 -0.82 -25.68
C LYS A 73 14.82 -0.32 -25.59
N ASN A 74 15.39 0.18 -26.68
CA ASN A 74 16.80 0.60 -26.72
C ASN A 74 17.01 1.96 -26.05
N GLU A 75 16.18 2.96 -26.36
CA GLU A 75 16.33 4.30 -25.78
C GLU A 75 15.91 4.34 -24.30
N SER A 76 14.94 3.53 -23.88
CA SER A 76 14.51 3.41 -22.48
C SER A 76 15.45 2.59 -21.59
N LYS A 77 16.52 2.00 -22.16
CA LYS A 77 17.41 1.08 -21.44
C LYS A 77 18.10 1.77 -20.25
N GLY A 78 17.90 1.19 -19.07
CA GLY A 78 18.51 1.65 -17.83
C GLY A 78 17.75 2.79 -17.13
N LEU A 79 16.61 3.25 -17.65
CA LEU A 79 15.73 4.19 -16.97
C LEU A 79 15.36 3.67 -15.58
N MET A 80 15.53 4.50 -14.55
CA MET A 80 15.14 4.16 -13.19
C MET A 80 13.71 4.63 -12.95
N VAL A 81 12.73 3.72 -13.07
CA VAL A 81 11.34 3.99 -12.65
C VAL A 81 11.02 3.08 -11.48
N SER A 82 10.76 3.66 -10.32
CA SER A 82 10.61 2.88 -9.08
C SER A 82 9.85 3.65 -8.00
N THR A 83 9.53 2.98 -6.89
CA THR A 83 9.12 3.68 -5.66
C THR A 83 10.31 4.29 -4.92
N PHE A 84 10.04 5.17 -3.95
CA PHE A 84 11.07 5.68 -3.03
C PHE A 84 11.84 4.54 -2.35
N HIS A 85 11.12 3.56 -1.80
CA HIS A 85 11.69 2.40 -1.12
C HIS A 85 12.56 1.55 -2.05
N THR A 86 12.13 1.36 -3.29
CA THR A 86 12.93 0.62 -4.28
C THR A 86 14.20 1.38 -4.67
N LEU A 87 14.12 2.71 -4.82
CA LEU A 87 15.29 3.54 -5.08
C LEU A 87 16.26 3.48 -3.89
N GLY A 88 15.74 3.64 -2.67
CA GLY A 88 16.51 3.56 -1.44
C GLY A 88 17.18 2.20 -1.26
N LEU A 89 16.46 1.11 -1.46
CA LEU A 89 17.00 -0.25 -1.47
C LEU A 89 18.13 -0.42 -2.51
N ASN A 90 17.99 0.17 -3.70
CA ASN A 90 19.04 0.16 -4.72
C ASN A 90 20.28 0.96 -4.32
N ILE A 91 20.11 2.04 -3.55
CA ILE A 91 21.22 2.81 -2.96
C ILE A 91 21.93 1.94 -1.92
N ILE A 92 21.18 1.39 -0.96
CA ILE A 92 21.72 0.55 0.11
C ILE A 92 22.48 -0.65 -0.47
N ARG A 93 21.89 -1.39 -1.42
CA ARG A 93 22.56 -2.55 -2.04
C ARG A 93 23.89 -2.21 -2.71
N ARG A 94 24.04 -1.00 -3.26
CA ARG A 94 25.29 -0.57 -3.89
C ARG A 94 26.31 -0.05 -2.90
N GLU A 95 25.84 0.63 -1.86
CA GLU A 95 26.69 1.33 -0.89
C GLU A 95 26.72 0.63 0.47
N TYR A 96 26.33 -0.65 0.54
CA TYR A 96 26.17 -1.40 1.80
C TYR A 96 27.44 -1.38 2.66
N LYS A 97 28.63 -1.42 2.02
CA LYS A 97 29.92 -1.29 2.71
C LYS A 97 30.10 0.09 3.35
N ALA A 98 29.70 1.16 2.67
CA ALA A 98 29.77 2.52 3.20
C ALA A 98 28.76 2.74 4.34
N LEU A 99 27.69 1.94 4.37
CA LEU A 99 26.72 1.87 5.46
C LEU A 99 27.15 0.97 6.62
N GLY A 100 28.29 0.28 6.52
CA GLY A 100 28.74 -0.68 7.53
C GLY A 100 27.87 -1.95 7.62
N LEU A 101 27.08 -2.25 6.60
CA LEU A 101 26.24 -3.45 6.53
C LEU A 101 27.02 -4.64 5.96
N LYS A 102 26.59 -5.86 6.31
CA LYS A 102 27.00 -7.09 5.63
C LYS A 102 26.16 -7.27 4.35
N ALA A 103 26.74 -7.86 3.32
CA ALA A 103 25.98 -8.27 2.14
C ALA A 103 24.84 -9.22 2.54
N GLY A 104 23.72 -9.19 1.81
CA GLY A 104 22.58 -10.07 2.11
C GLY A 104 21.76 -9.67 3.34
N PHE A 105 21.64 -8.38 3.63
CA PHE A 105 20.78 -7.89 4.72
C PHE A 105 19.32 -8.32 4.58
N SER A 106 18.68 -8.52 5.73
CA SER A 106 17.28 -8.94 5.83
C SER A 106 16.33 -7.75 5.69
N LEU A 107 15.18 -7.97 5.05
CA LEU A 107 14.12 -6.97 4.94
C LEU A 107 12.93 -7.39 5.78
N PHE A 108 12.64 -6.62 6.83
CA PHE A 108 11.52 -6.86 7.72
C PHE A 108 10.26 -6.23 7.15
N ASP A 109 9.18 -7.00 7.10
CA ASP A 109 7.84 -6.46 6.85
C ASP A 109 7.12 -6.08 8.16
N ASP A 110 5.94 -5.47 8.03
CA ASP A 110 5.15 -4.99 9.19
C ASP A 110 4.87 -6.10 10.22
N GLN A 111 4.74 -7.36 9.80
CA GLN A 111 4.50 -8.48 10.72
C GLN A 111 5.79 -8.90 11.41
N ASP A 112 6.92 -8.92 10.69
CA ASP A 112 8.23 -9.22 11.27
C ASP A 112 8.61 -8.14 12.31
N GLN A 113 8.38 -6.87 11.98
CA GLN A 113 8.57 -5.73 12.88
C GLN A 113 7.69 -5.85 14.13
N LEU A 114 6.38 -6.09 13.95
CA LEU A 114 5.45 -6.22 15.07
C LEU A 114 5.82 -7.40 15.99
N SER A 115 6.22 -8.54 15.41
CA SER A 115 6.59 -9.73 16.18
C SER A 115 7.86 -9.51 16.98
N MET A 116 8.87 -8.88 16.38
CA MET A 116 10.12 -8.53 17.07
C MET A 116 9.86 -7.54 18.21
N LEU A 117 9.12 -6.45 17.93
CA LEU A 117 8.81 -5.46 18.97
C LEU A 117 8.03 -6.10 20.11
N LYS A 118 7.04 -6.93 19.81
CA LYS A 118 6.29 -7.68 20.84
C LYS A 118 7.23 -8.48 21.74
N GLU A 119 8.16 -9.24 21.16
CA GLU A 119 9.09 -10.07 21.93
C GLU A 119 10.07 -9.23 22.76
N LEU A 120 10.54 -8.10 22.22
CA LEU A 120 11.47 -7.19 22.91
C LEU A 120 10.81 -6.41 24.05
N THR A 121 9.50 -6.15 23.96
CA THR A 121 8.81 -5.24 24.88
C THR A 121 7.74 -5.93 25.73
N GLU A 122 7.68 -7.27 25.75
CA GLU A 122 6.66 -8.02 26.52
C GLU A 122 6.70 -7.63 28.01
N ASP A 123 7.89 -7.55 28.61
CA ASP A 123 8.08 -7.18 30.02
C ASP A 123 7.77 -5.70 30.32
N LEU A 124 7.82 -4.84 29.30
CA LEU A 124 7.64 -3.38 29.44
C LEU A 124 6.20 -2.93 29.15
N LEU A 125 5.51 -3.64 28.25
CA LEU A 125 4.14 -3.30 27.82
C LEU A 125 3.08 -4.28 28.35
N GLU A 126 3.48 -5.31 29.10
CA GLU A 126 2.60 -6.33 29.68
C GLU A 126 1.67 -7.00 28.64
N GLY A 127 2.12 -7.10 27.39
CA GLY A 127 1.36 -7.69 26.29
C GLY A 127 0.21 -6.83 25.74
N ASP A 128 0.13 -5.54 26.10
CA ASP A 128 -0.90 -4.62 25.59
C ASP A 128 -0.74 -4.40 24.07
N LYS A 129 -1.75 -4.84 23.32
CA LYS A 129 -1.77 -4.79 21.84
C LYS A 129 -1.95 -3.38 21.30
N ASP A 130 -2.63 -2.50 22.01
CA ASP A 130 -2.87 -1.14 21.55
C ASP A 130 -1.64 -0.26 21.83
N LEU A 131 -0.98 -0.44 22.97
CA LEU A 131 0.33 0.19 23.22
C LEU A 131 1.38 -0.28 22.21
N LEU A 132 1.42 -1.57 21.87
CA LEU A 132 2.33 -2.09 20.86
C LEU A 132 2.10 -1.46 19.47
N ARG A 133 0.84 -1.29 19.07
CA ARG A 133 0.50 -0.60 17.80
C ARG A 133 0.93 0.87 17.83
N GLN A 134 0.72 1.55 18.96
CA GLN A 134 1.17 2.93 19.14
C GLN A 134 2.69 3.03 19.09
N LEU A 135 3.42 2.09 19.70
CA LEU A 135 4.88 2.02 19.66
C LEU A 135 5.40 1.89 18.22
N VAL A 136 4.85 0.94 17.44
CA VAL A 136 5.21 0.75 16.02
C VAL A 136 5.03 2.04 15.23
N SER A 137 3.85 2.68 15.36
CA SER A 137 3.54 3.94 14.68
C SER A 137 4.50 5.07 15.10
N THR A 138 4.81 5.17 16.40
CA THR A 138 5.70 6.19 16.95
C THR A 138 7.14 6.02 16.43
N ILE A 139 7.67 4.79 16.42
CA ILE A 139 8.99 4.48 15.86
C ILE A 139 9.03 4.86 14.37
N SER A 140 8.01 4.48 13.60
CA SER A 140 7.93 4.82 12.18
C SER A 140 7.95 6.34 11.96
N ASN A 141 7.18 7.10 12.73
CA ASN A 141 7.18 8.56 12.68
C ASN A 141 8.55 9.16 13.04
N TRP A 142 9.21 8.66 14.09
CA TRP A 142 10.56 9.10 14.45
C TRP A 142 11.58 8.81 13.34
N LYS A 143 11.53 7.63 12.71
CA LYS A 143 12.38 7.31 11.56
C LYS A 143 12.09 8.21 10.36
N ASN A 144 10.81 8.49 10.09
CA ASN A 144 10.38 9.38 9.02
C ASN A 144 10.84 10.83 9.22
N ASP A 145 10.95 11.27 10.48
CA ASP A 145 11.53 12.56 10.88
C ASP A 145 13.05 12.51 11.10
N MET A 146 13.69 11.38 10.77
CA MET A 146 15.14 11.15 10.87
C MET A 146 15.70 11.28 12.29
N LEU A 147 14.90 10.99 13.31
CA LEU A 147 15.33 11.00 14.70
C LEU A 147 16.04 9.68 15.06
N THR A 148 17.23 9.81 15.62
CA THR A 148 17.92 8.68 16.29
C THR A 148 17.24 8.35 17.62
N PRO A 149 17.40 7.13 18.19
CA PRO A 149 16.85 6.80 19.49
C PRO A 149 17.23 7.80 20.60
N ALA A 150 18.47 8.27 20.59
CA ALA A 150 18.94 9.30 21.53
C ALA A 150 18.21 10.65 21.36
N GLN A 151 17.96 11.07 20.11
CA GLN A 151 17.20 12.29 19.84
C GLN A 151 15.72 12.14 20.17
N ALA A 152 15.13 10.98 19.86
CA ALA A 152 13.75 10.64 20.22
C ALA A 152 13.56 10.74 21.73
N ARG A 153 14.49 10.14 22.51
CA ARG A 153 14.52 10.24 23.98
C ARG A 153 14.65 11.69 24.47
N ALA A 154 15.52 12.49 23.86
CA ALA A 154 15.69 13.90 24.23
C ALA A 154 14.45 14.76 23.92
N SER A 155 13.69 14.39 22.88
CA SER A 155 12.45 15.07 22.48
C SER A 155 11.18 14.53 23.15
N ALA A 156 11.28 13.41 23.87
CA ALA A 156 10.15 12.71 24.44
C ALA A 156 9.43 13.57 25.49
N GLN A 157 8.11 13.71 25.35
CA GLN A 157 7.27 14.41 26.30
C GLN A 157 6.39 13.39 27.05
N GLY A 158 6.54 13.30 28.37
CA GLY A 158 5.81 12.37 29.20
C GLY A 158 6.45 10.98 29.34
N GLU A 159 5.92 10.20 30.28
CA GLU A 159 6.45 8.87 30.62
C GLU A 159 6.33 7.89 29.45
N LEU A 160 5.19 7.89 28.75
CA LEU A 160 4.93 6.99 27.64
C LEU A 160 5.91 7.18 26.47
N HIS A 161 6.17 8.41 26.05
CA HIS A 161 7.14 8.66 24.97
C HIS A 161 8.57 8.33 25.39
N THR A 162 8.91 8.48 26.67
CA THR A 162 10.22 8.09 27.20
C THR A 162 10.37 6.57 27.14
N LEU A 163 9.35 5.82 27.56
CA LEU A 163 9.29 4.37 27.44
C LEU A 163 9.41 3.93 25.97
N PHE A 164 8.69 4.58 25.06
CA PHE A 164 8.79 4.27 23.63
C PHE A 164 10.18 4.53 23.05
N ALA A 165 10.88 5.56 23.54
CA ALA A 165 12.25 5.85 23.11
C ALA A 165 13.24 4.77 23.59
N ASP A 166 13.06 4.25 24.80
CA ASP A 166 13.82 3.11 25.32
C ASP A 166 13.57 1.84 24.49
N CYS A 167 12.31 1.55 24.18
CA CYS A 167 11.93 0.46 23.28
C CYS A 167 12.53 0.64 21.88
N PHE A 168 12.59 1.88 21.36
CA PHE A 168 13.19 2.17 20.07
C PHE A 168 14.71 1.88 20.06
N GLU A 169 15.42 2.22 21.13
CA GLU A 169 16.85 1.90 21.26
C GLU A 169 17.09 0.37 21.25
N MET A 170 16.28 -0.38 21.99
CA MET A 170 16.33 -1.85 22.00
C MET A 170 16.05 -2.43 20.60
N TYR A 171 15.01 -1.95 19.93
CA TYR A 171 14.65 -2.36 18.58
C TYR A 171 15.79 -2.09 17.59
N GLN A 172 16.35 -0.88 17.59
CA GLN A 172 17.43 -0.51 16.69
C GLN A 172 18.69 -1.35 16.91
N ARG A 173 19.02 -1.66 18.17
CA ARG A 173 20.15 -2.56 18.50
C ARG A 173 19.95 -3.96 17.91
N GLN A 174 18.73 -4.49 18.02
CA GLN A 174 18.39 -5.79 17.47
C GLN A 174 18.45 -5.81 15.93
N MET A 175 17.95 -4.77 15.27
CA MET A 175 17.98 -4.63 13.81
C MET A 175 19.42 -4.62 13.28
N VAL A 176 20.33 -3.90 13.95
CA VAL A 176 21.76 -3.89 13.60
C VAL A 176 22.39 -5.26 13.80
N ALA A 177 22.13 -5.93 14.93
CA ALA A 177 22.65 -7.27 15.19
C ALA A 177 22.19 -8.28 14.12
N TYR A 178 20.94 -8.16 13.65
CA TYR A 178 20.38 -9.02 12.62
C TYR A 178 20.83 -8.69 11.20
N ASN A 179 21.61 -7.60 11.02
CA ASN A 179 21.89 -7.03 9.70
C ASN A 179 20.58 -6.86 8.91
N ALA A 180 19.56 -6.33 9.57
CA ALA A 180 18.20 -6.21 9.06
C ALA A 180 17.83 -4.73 8.88
N LEU A 181 16.92 -4.48 7.95
CA LEU A 181 16.34 -3.17 7.68
C LEU A 181 14.82 -3.31 7.60
N ASP A 182 14.09 -2.39 8.20
CA ASP A 182 12.65 -2.28 7.99
C ASP A 182 12.33 -1.35 6.81
N PHE A 183 11.04 -1.12 6.57
CA PHE A 183 10.59 -0.32 5.44
C PHE A 183 11.04 1.15 5.53
N ASP A 184 11.02 1.74 6.72
CA ASP A 184 11.42 3.14 6.93
C ASP A 184 12.95 3.32 6.77
N ASP A 185 13.73 2.32 7.18
CA ASP A 185 15.19 2.30 6.99
C ASP A 185 15.59 2.39 5.52
N LEU A 186 14.74 1.90 4.59
CA LEU A 186 15.00 1.98 3.16
C LEU A 186 15.09 3.43 2.66
N ILE A 187 14.55 4.41 3.40
CA ILE A 187 14.66 5.83 3.07
C ILE A 187 15.65 6.51 4.01
N LEU A 188 15.54 6.26 5.31
CA LEU A 188 16.37 6.89 6.33
C LEU A 188 17.87 6.63 6.10
N MET A 189 18.25 5.38 5.84
CA MET A 189 19.67 5.00 5.69
C MET A 189 20.34 5.67 4.48
N PRO A 190 19.74 5.70 3.27
CA PRO A 190 20.24 6.51 2.17
C PRO A 190 20.38 7.99 2.50
N VAL A 191 19.43 8.57 3.22
CA VAL A 191 19.49 10.00 3.59
C VAL A 191 20.68 10.26 4.50
N LEU A 192 20.84 9.47 5.55
CA LEU A 192 21.98 9.60 6.48
C LEU A 192 23.32 9.41 5.76
N LEU A 193 23.41 8.40 4.88
CA LEU A 193 24.60 8.15 4.06
C LEU A 193 24.96 9.35 3.17
N LEU A 194 23.98 9.90 2.45
CA LEU A 194 24.22 11.01 1.53
C LEU A 194 24.50 12.33 2.27
N LYS A 195 24.00 12.49 3.51
CA LYS A 195 24.37 13.62 4.37
C LYS A 195 25.83 13.54 4.82
N GLN A 196 26.26 12.36 5.29
CA GLN A 196 27.55 12.15 5.93
C GLN A 196 28.70 11.88 4.94
N ASN A 197 28.41 11.27 3.79
CA ASN A 197 29.42 10.87 2.80
C ASN A 197 29.24 11.64 1.48
N GLU A 198 30.04 12.69 1.32
CA GLU A 198 30.02 13.52 0.11
C GLU A 198 30.42 12.77 -1.16
N GLU A 199 31.38 11.84 -1.07
CA GLU A 199 31.82 11.07 -2.24
C GLU A 199 30.68 10.21 -2.80
N VAL A 200 29.97 9.48 -1.91
CA VAL A 200 28.77 8.73 -2.28
C VAL A 200 27.72 9.66 -2.87
N ARG A 201 27.48 10.81 -2.24
CA ARG A 201 26.49 11.81 -2.70
C ARG A 201 26.79 12.28 -4.12
N GLU A 202 28.02 12.64 -4.43
CA GLU A 202 28.41 13.09 -5.77
C GLU A 202 28.35 11.96 -6.81
N ARG A 203 28.66 10.71 -6.45
CA ARG A 203 28.44 9.56 -7.34
C ARG A 203 26.97 9.40 -7.71
N TRP A 204 26.06 9.53 -6.74
CA TRP A 204 24.62 9.42 -7.00
C TRP A 204 24.05 10.61 -7.76
N ARG A 205 24.51 11.85 -7.49
CA ARG A 205 24.19 13.04 -8.29
C ARG A 205 24.69 12.95 -9.73
N ALA A 206 25.89 12.40 -9.95
CA ALA A 206 26.42 12.20 -11.29
C ALA A 206 25.62 11.14 -12.08
N ARG A 207 25.07 10.17 -11.36
CA ARG A 207 24.22 9.11 -11.88
C ARG A 207 22.80 9.62 -12.18
N ILE A 208 22.14 10.28 -11.23
CA ILE A 208 20.78 10.83 -11.39
C ILE A 208 20.90 12.31 -11.78
N ARG A 209 20.96 12.57 -13.08
CA ARG A 209 21.10 13.94 -13.62
C ARG A 209 19.78 14.67 -13.79
N TYR A 210 18.67 13.93 -13.76
CA TYR A 210 17.32 14.48 -13.74
C TYR A 210 16.41 13.58 -12.89
N LEU A 211 15.71 14.18 -11.94
CA LEU A 211 14.79 13.47 -11.05
C LEU A 211 13.35 13.91 -11.32
N LEU A 212 12.46 12.96 -11.58
CA LEU A 212 11.02 13.19 -11.61
C LEU A 212 10.39 12.53 -10.39
N VAL A 213 9.46 13.22 -9.74
CA VAL A 213 8.73 12.66 -8.60
C VAL A 213 7.24 12.86 -8.82
N ASP A 214 6.48 11.77 -8.78
CA ASP A 214 5.01 11.79 -8.84
C ASP A 214 4.42 11.75 -7.42
N GLU A 215 3.17 12.21 -7.28
CA GLU A 215 2.43 12.27 -6.01
C GLU A 215 3.21 12.95 -4.87
N TYR A 216 3.89 14.07 -5.18
CA TYR A 216 4.81 14.75 -4.26
C TYR A 216 4.16 15.24 -2.95
N GLN A 217 2.85 15.46 -2.95
CA GLN A 217 2.11 15.82 -1.73
C GLN A 217 2.15 14.75 -0.64
N ASP A 218 2.36 13.48 -1.01
CA ASP A 218 2.39 12.36 -0.05
C ASP A 218 3.80 12.12 0.52
N THR A 219 4.75 13.01 0.24
CA THR A 219 6.12 12.87 0.74
C THR A 219 6.20 13.18 2.22
N ASN A 220 7.00 12.41 2.95
CA ASN A 220 7.38 12.70 4.34
C ASN A 220 8.72 13.44 4.41
N THR A 221 9.20 13.75 5.62
CA THR A 221 10.44 14.52 5.83
C THR A 221 11.67 13.83 5.24
N SER A 222 11.85 12.52 5.49
CA SER A 222 13.01 11.77 4.99
C SER A 222 13.00 11.64 3.46
N GLN A 223 11.84 11.45 2.84
CA GLN A 223 11.69 11.41 1.39
C GLN A 223 12.00 12.76 0.74
N TYR A 224 11.51 13.86 1.33
CA TYR A 224 11.83 15.22 0.91
C TYR A 224 13.34 15.47 0.94
N GLU A 225 13.98 15.11 2.05
CA GLU A 225 15.42 15.28 2.23
C GLU A 225 16.24 14.42 1.26
N LEU A 226 15.80 13.19 0.97
CA LEU A 226 16.41 12.33 -0.05
C LEU A 226 16.40 13.00 -1.42
N VAL A 227 15.27 13.59 -1.81
CA VAL A 227 15.14 14.34 -3.07
C VAL A 227 16.12 15.51 -3.09
N LYS A 228 16.19 16.29 -2.01
CA LYS A 228 17.11 17.44 -1.90
C LYS A 228 18.57 17.03 -2.03
N LEU A 229 18.98 15.95 -1.36
CA LEU A 229 20.35 15.44 -1.42
C LEU A 229 20.73 14.94 -2.82
N LEU A 230 19.81 14.23 -3.50
CA LEU A 230 20.04 13.70 -4.85
C LEU A 230 20.04 14.77 -5.94
N VAL A 231 19.24 15.82 -5.79
CA VAL A 231 19.12 16.89 -6.81
C VAL A 231 20.20 17.95 -6.62
N GLY A 232 20.48 18.34 -5.37
CA GLY A 232 21.39 19.42 -5.02
C GLY A 232 21.03 20.77 -5.65
N GLU A 233 21.98 21.70 -5.63
CA GLU A 233 21.77 23.09 -6.09
C GLU A 233 21.47 23.21 -7.59
N ARG A 234 21.80 22.17 -8.39
CA ARG A 234 21.51 22.17 -9.82
C ARG A 234 20.01 22.23 -10.12
N GLY A 235 19.17 21.82 -9.15
CA GLY A 235 17.72 21.89 -9.25
C GLY A 235 17.15 21.15 -10.46
N ARG A 236 17.82 20.09 -10.96
CA ARG A 236 17.33 19.32 -12.13
C ARG A 236 16.27 18.32 -11.69
N LEU A 237 15.12 18.84 -11.29
CA LEU A 237 13.97 18.05 -10.88
C LEU A 237 12.66 18.55 -11.47
N THR A 238 11.71 17.62 -11.59
CA THR A 238 10.30 17.94 -11.79
C THR A 238 9.47 17.14 -10.83
N VAL A 239 8.79 17.83 -9.93
CA VAL A 239 7.82 17.21 -9.05
C VAL A 239 6.41 17.44 -9.60
N VAL A 240 5.56 16.44 -9.46
CA VAL A 240 4.15 16.52 -9.81
C VAL A 240 3.36 16.18 -8.56
N GLY A 241 2.39 17.01 -8.21
CA GLY A 241 1.60 16.81 -7.01
C GLY A 241 0.32 17.63 -7.00
N ASP A 242 -0.52 17.32 -6.04
CA ASP A 242 -1.78 18.01 -5.76
C ASP A 242 -2.01 18.01 -4.25
N ASP A 243 -1.91 19.18 -3.61
CA ASP A 243 -2.18 19.37 -2.18
C ASP A 243 -3.60 18.94 -1.77
N ASP A 244 -4.57 19.01 -2.69
CA ASP A 244 -5.95 18.57 -2.44
C ASP A 244 -6.10 17.04 -2.42
N GLN A 245 -5.08 16.31 -2.88
CA GLN A 245 -5.06 14.85 -2.87
C GLN A 245 -4.18 14.28 -1.75
N SER A 246 -3.65 15.09 -0.83
CA SER A 246 -2.85 14.58 0.30
C SER A 246 -3.75 13.91 1.36
N ILE A 247 -3.73 12.57 1.41
CA ILE A 247 -4.60 11.74 2.26
C ILE A 247 -3.85 10.66 3.06
N TYR A 248 -2.54 10.85 3.25
CA TYR A 248 -1.66 9.91 3.96
C TYR A 248 -0.91 10.59 5.12
N SER A 249 -1.47 11.61 5.76
CA SER A 249 -0.81 12.29 6.89
C SER A 249 -0.58 11.34 8.06
N TRP A 250 -1.50 10.38 8.27
CA TRP A 250 -1.35 9.30 9.25
C TRP A 250 -0.16 8.37 8.97
N ARG A 251 0.45 8.42 7.78
CA ARG A 251 1.72 7.76 7.43
C ARG A 251 2.92 8.72 7.41
N GLY A 252 2.76 9.91 7.99
CA GLY A 252 3.80 10.94 8.07
C GLY A 252 3.95 11.84 6.84
N ALA A 253 3.01 11.81 5.88
CA ALA A 253 3.04 12.74 4.75
C ALA A 253 2.85 14.18 5.21
N LYS A 254 3.65 15.10 4.66
CA LYS A 254 3.65 16.53 5.01
C LYS A 254 3.33 17.37 3.76
N PRO A 255 2.07 17.81 3.57
CA PRO A 255 1.69 18.70 2.45
C PRO A 255 2.56 19.95 2.34
N GLN A 256 3.11 20.41 3.47
CA GLN A 256 4.03 21.55 3.58
C GLN A 256 5.29 21.37 2.71
N ASN A 257 5.67 20.14 2.36
CA ASN A 257 6.80 19.87 1.47
C ASN A 257 6.65 20.55 0.09
N LEU A 258 5.42 20.77 -0.39
CA LEU A 258 5.18 21.54 -1.63
C LEU A 258 5.52 23.03 -1.47
N VAL A 259 5.41 23.56 -0.24
CA VAL A 259 5.73 24.95 0.09
C VAL A 259 7.24 25.08 0.33
N LEU A 260 7.79 24.19 1.15
CA LEU A 260 9.23 24.10 1.44
C LEU A 260 10.06 23.97 0.17
N LEU A 261 9.56 23.27 -0.85
CA LEU A 261 10.24 23.17 -2.14
C LEU A 261 10.41 24.53 -2.82
N GLY A 262 9.43 25.44 -2.68
CA GLY A 262 9.51 26.80 -3.21
C GLY A 262 10.50 27.68 -2.44
N GLU A 263 10.66 27.44 -1.14
CA GLU A 263 11.64 28.14 -0.30
C GLU A 263 13.08 27.64 -0.59
N ASP A 264 13.27 26.33 -0.66
CA ASP A 264 14.58 25.70 -0.91
C ASP A 264 15.07 25.91 -2.36
N TYR A 265 14.15 26.11 -3.31
CA TYR A 265 14.47 26.41 -4.70
C TYR A 265 13.77 27.71 -5.15
N PRO A 266 14.35 28.90 -4.87
CA PRO A 266 13.72 30.18 -5.20
C PRO A 266 13.40 30.40 -6.70
N ASN A 267 14.11 29.69 -7.59
CA ASN A 267 13.88 29.69 -9.04
C ASN A 267 12.87 28.61 -9.49
N LEU A 268 12.07 28.04 -8.57
CA LEU A 268 11.08 27.00 -8.85
C LEU A 268 10.03 27.52 -9.84
N LYS A 269 9.93 26.84 -10.99
CA LYS A 269 8.88 27.12 -11.95
C LYS A 269 7.61 26.36 -11.57
N LEU A 270 6.59 27.10 -11.17
CA LEU A 270 5.24 26.56 -10.97
C LEU A 270 4.48 26.49 -12.31
N VAL A 271 3.94 25.31 -12.63
CA VAL A 271 3.04 25.09 -13.78
C VAL A 271 1.76 24.43 -13.26
N LYS A 272 0.61 25.08 -13.45
CA LYS A 272 -0.69 24.57 -13.01
C LYS A 272 -1.39 23.82 -14.14
N LEU A 273 -1.83 22.58 -13.89
CA LEU A 273 -2.65 21.79 -14.80
C LEU A 273 -4.09 21.73 -14.27
N GLU A 274 -4.94 22.58 -14.83
CA GLU A 274 -6.31 22.81 -14.34
C GLU A 274 -7.38 22.10 -15.19
N GLN A 275 -7.06 21.72 -16.43
CA GLN A 275 -7.99 21.01 -17.29
C GLN A 275 -8.06 19.52 -16.91
N ASN A 276 -9.24 19.07 -16.50
CA ASN A 276 -9.58 17.68 -16.24
C ASN A 276 -10.14 17.02 -17.52
N TYR A 277 -9.67 15.80 -17.81
CA TYR A 277 -10.08 15.02 -18.98
C TYR A 277 -10.89 13.76 -18.61
N ARG A 278 -11.23 13.60 -17.33
CA ARG A 278 -11.74 12.37 -16.74
C ARG A 278 -13.23 12.45 -16.41
N SER A 279 -13.62 13.50 -15.70
CA SER A 279 -14.90 13.62 -15.03
C SER A 279 -15.79 14.65 -15.73
N THR A 280 -17.10 14.45 -15.65
CA THR A 280 -18.10 15.45 -16.09
C THR A 280 -17.90 16.77 -15.36
N SER A 281 -18.32 17.87 -16.01
CA SER A 281 -18.23 19.21 -15.43
C SER A 281 -18.98 19.34 -14.09
N ARG A 282 -20.09 18.61 -13.90
CA ARG A 282 -20.85 18.61 -12.65
C ARG A 282 -20.07 17.97 -11.50
N ILE A 283 -19.51 16.77 -11.71
CA ILE A 283 -18.70 16.08 -10.69
C ILE A 283 -17.53 16.97 -10.28
N LEU A 284 -16.86 17.59 -11.25
CA LEU A 284 -15.70 18.43 -10.98
C LEU A 284 -16.06 19.73 -10.26
N ARG A 285 -17.18 20.36 -10.64
CA ARG A 285 -17.71 21.55 -9.95
C ARG A 285 -18.06 21.23 -8.49
N SER A 286 -18.76 20.13 -8.25
CA SER A 286 -19.04 19.63 -6.90
C SER A 286 -17.77 19.38 -6.08
N ALA A 287 -16.76 18.75 -6.68
CA ALA A 287 -15.47 18.51 -6.04
C ALA A 287 -14.72 19.82 -5.69
N ASN A 288 -14.67 20.79 -6.63
CA ASN A 288 -14.03 22.08 -6.41
C ASN A 288 -14.70 22.88 -5.28
N ILE A 289 -16.03 22.85 -5.19
CA ILE A 289 -16.78 23.57 -4.14
C ILE A 289 -16.50 22.93 -2.78
N LEU A 290 -16.53 21.60 -2.70
CA LEU A 290 -16.21 20.89 -1.47
C LEU A 290 -14.81 21.27 -0.97
N ILE A 291 -13.80 21.13 -1.82
CA ILE A 291 -12.41 21.31 -1.40
C ILE A 291 -12.06 22.78 -1.11
N ALA A 292 -12.81 23.74 -1.66
CA ALA A 292 -12.64 25.16 -1.36
C ALA A 292 -12.87 25.51 0.12
N ASN A 293 -13.51 24.64 0.91
CA ASN A 293 -13.66 24.81 2.35
C ASN A 293 -12.37 24.53 3.15
N ASN A 294 -11.37 23.88 2.53
CA ASN A 294 -10.05 23.72 3.14
C ASN A 294 -9.19 24.99 2.97
N PRO A 295 -8.19 25.21 3.83
CA PRO A 295 -7.16 26.22 3.59
C PRO A 295 -6.29 25.81 2.39
N HIS A 296 -6.04 26.76 1.48
CA HIS A 296 -5.25 26.55 0.26
C HIS A 296 -3.99 27.40 0.28
N VAL A 297 -2.83 26.77 0.05
CA VAL A 297 -1.59 27.52 -0.21
C VAL A 297 -1.51 27.93 -1.68
N TYR A 298 -1.97 27.06 -2.58
CA TYR A 298 -2.00 27.31 -4.01
C TYR A 298 -3.44 27.36 -4.51
N GLU A 299 -3.90 28.54 -4.93
CA GLU A 299 -5.19 28.63 -5.60
C GLU A 299 -5.16 27.90 -6.94
N LYS A 300 -6.06 26.93 -7.12
CA LYS A 300 -6.30 26.25 -8.39
C LYS A 300 -7.78 25.95 -8.56
N LYS A 301 -8.28 26.00 -9.79
CA LYS A 301 -9.68 25.64 -10.09
C LYS A 301 -9.72 24.69 -11.27
N LEU A 302 -10.19 23.47 -11.03
CA LEU A 302 -10.26 22.47 -12.09
C LEU A 302 -11.47 22.73 -12.99
N PHE A 303 -11.30 22.57 -14.30
CA PHE A 303 -12.41 22.65 -15.24
C PHE A 303 -12.40 21.45 -16.19
N SER A 304 -13.57 21.06 -16.68
CA SER A 304 -13.74 19.98 -17.65
C SER A 304 -14.44 20.53 -18.88
N GLU A 305 -14.10 19.98 -20.05
CA GLU A 305 -14.85 20.23 -21.29
C GLU A 305 -15.94 19.16 -21.51
N ILE A 306 -15.99 18.14 -20.64
CA ILE A 306 -17.03 17.10 -20.66
C ILE A 306 -18.32 17.73 -20.12
N PRO A 307 -19.47 17.61 -20.83
CA PRO A 307 -20.75 18.15 -20.37
C PRO A 307 -21.14 17.71 -18.96
N ASP A 308 -22.08 18.44 -18.34
CA ASP A 308 -22.47 18.27 -16.92
C ASP A 308 -22.98 16.87 -16.57
N GLY A 309 -23.49 16.07 -17.51
CA GLY A 309 -24.01 14.74 -17.22
C GLY A 309 -25.15 14.75 -16.18
N GLU A 310 -25.38 13.58 -15.58
CA GLU A 310 -26.42 13.35 -14.58
C GLU A 310 -26.12 14.04 -13.24
N LYS A 311 -27.16 14.27 -12.42
CA LYS A 311 -27.00 14.81 -11.06
C LYS A 311 -26.34 13.79 -10.13
N LEU A 312 -25.66 14.27 -9.10
CA LEU A 312 -25.10 13.44 -8.04
C LEU A 312 -26.25 12.96 -7.15
N LYS A 313 -26.47 11.64 -7.09
CA LYS A 313 -27.61 11.08 -6.34
C LYS A 313 -27.27 10.92 -4.87
N VAL A 314 -28.18 11.27 -3.97
CA VAL A 314 -28.08 10.93 -2.54
C VAL A 314 -29.21 9.96 -2.20
N LEU A 315 -28.85 8.69 -2.03
CA LEU A 315 -29.76 7.58 -1.79
C LEU A 315 -29.94 7.36 -0.29
N MET A 316 -31.18 7.16 0.14
CA MET A 316 -31.49 6.98 1.56
C MET A 316 -31.72 5.50 1.87
N ALA A 317 -30.93 4.95 2.79
CA ALA A 317 -31.10 3.60 3.31
C ALA A 317 -31.77 3.61 4.69
N LYS A 318 -32.50 2.53 5.02
CA LYS A 318 -33.10 2.37 6.35
C LYS A 318 -32.00 2.04 7.38
N ASN A 319 -31.14 1.09 7.05
CA ASN A 319 -30.05 0.59 7.85
C ASN A 319 -28.89 0.07 6.98
N GLU A 320 -27.81 -0.38 7.60
CA GLU A 320 -26.59 -0.83 6.93
C GLU A 320 -26.78 -2.06 6.00
N ASP A 321 -27.68 -2.99 6.35
CA ASP A 321 -28.03 -4.12 5.47
C ASP A 321 -28.80 -3.61 4.24
N HIS A 322 -29.79 -2.74 4.45
CA HIS A 322 -30.56 -2.14 3.36
C HIS A 322 -29.71 -1.23 2.47
N GLU A 323 -28.67 -0.58 3.01
CA GLU A 323 -27.70 0.18 2.22
C GLU A 323 -26.97 -0.71 1.22
N ALA A 324 -26.46 -1.85 1.67
CA ALA A 324 -25.79 -2.83 0.81
C ALA A 324 -26.73 -3.41 -0.27
N GLU A 325 -27.96 -3.77 0.12
CA GLU A 325 -29.00 -4.21 -0.81
C GLU A 325 -29.37 -3.13 -1.83
N ARG A 326 -29.47 -1.88 -1.38
CA ARG A 326 -29.82 -0.73 -2.23
C ARG A 326 -28.74 -0.49 -3.29
N ILE A 327 -27.48 -0.42 -2.89
CA ILE A 327 -26.35 -0.25 -3.83
C ILE A 327 -26.34 -1.40 -4.85
N THR A 328 -26.48 -2.64 -4.38
CA THR A 328 -26.52 -3.82 -5.25
C THR A 328 -27.68 -3.75 -6.25
N GLY A 329 -28.88 -3.39 -5.80
CA GLY A 329 -30.06 -3.23 -6.65
C GLY A 329 -29.90 -2.11 -7.69
N GLU A 330 -29.30 -0.98 -7.30
CA GLU A 330 -29.00 0.13 -8.22
C GLU A 330 -27.98 -0.28 -9.29
N ILE A 331 -26.92 -1.02 -8.93
CA ILE A 331 -25.94 -1.55 -9.90
C ILE A 331 -26.64 -2.48 -10.90
N ILE A 332 -27.48 -3.42 -10.43
CA ILE A 332 -28.21 -4.34 -11.31
C ILE A 332 -29.12 -3.56 -12.27
N ALA A 333 -29.91 -2.63 -11.74
CA ALA A 333 -30.87 -1.84 -12.53
C ALA A 333 -30.15 -0.96 -13.55
N HIS A 334 -29.13 -0.22 -13.12
CA HIS A 334 -28.33 0.65 -13.98
C HIS A 334 -27.62 -0.17 -15.08
N LYS A 335 -27.02 -1.32 -14.73
CA LYS A 335 -26.36 -2.22 -15.69
C LYS A 335 -27.33 -2.75 -16.74
N PHE A 336 -28.54 -3.12 -16.32
CA PHE A 336 -29.57 -3.61 -17.22
C PHE A 336 -30.06 -2.54 -18.19
N VAL A 337 -30.35 -1.33 -17.69
CA VAL A 337 -30.85 -0.21 -18.49
C VAL A 337 -29.78 0.33 -19.44
N ASN A 338 -28.57 0.54 -18.94
CA ASN A 338 -27.49 1.19 -19.68
C ASN A 338 -26.54 0.22 -20.40
N ARG A 339 -26.77 -1.10 -20.28
CA ARG A 339 -25.98 -2.17 -20.90
C ARG A 339 -24.47 -2.06 -20.62
N THR A 340 -24.11 -1.77 -19.39
CA THR A 340 -22.71 -1.61 -18.97
C THR A 340 -22.12 -2.91 -18.41
N HIS A 341 -20.84 -2.89 -18.06
CA HIS A 341 -20.11 -4.02 -17.50
C HIS A 341 -19.95 -3.86 -15.97
N TYR A 342 -19.81 -4.96 -15.23
CA TYR A 342 -19.56 -4.91 -13.78
C TYR A 342 -18.24 -4.21 -13.45
N ARG A 343 -17.22 -4.34 -14.31
CA ARG A 343 -15.94 -3.60 -14.17
C ARG A 343 -16.07 -2.08 -14.22
N ASP A 344 -17.18 -1.55 -14.73
CA ASP A 344 -17.41 -0.11 -14.83
C ASP A 344 -17.85 0.51 -13.49
N TYR A 345 -18.13 -0.33 -12.48
CA TYR A 345 -18.65 0.07 -11.18
C TYR A 345 -17.60 -0.07 -10.07
N ALA A 346 -17.49 0.96 -9.24
CA ALA A 346 -16.76 0.91 -7.98
C ALA A 346 -17.64 1.29 -6.79
N ILE A 347 -17.42 0.60 -5.68
CA ILE A 347 -18.03 0.89 -4.38
C ILE A 347 -16.90 1.33 -3.44
N LEU A 348 -16.94 2.59 -3.04
CA LEU A 348 -15.96 3.23 -2.19
C LEU A 348 -16.51 3.38 -0.78
N TYR A 349 -15.71 3.02 0.22
CA TYR A 349 -16.07 3.12 1.63
C TYR A 349 -14.90 3.69 2.47
N ARG A 350 -15.17 4.18 3.67
CA ARG A 350 -14.13 4.76 4.53
C ARG A 350 -13.24 3.67 5.16
N GLY A 351 -13.84 2.58 5.62
CA GLY A 351 -13.14 1.53 6.36
C GLY A 351 -13.49 0.11 5.90
N ASN A 352 -12.52 -0.81 5.96
CA ASN A 352 -12.68 -2.21 5.51
C ASN A 352 -13.81 -2.97 6.21
N HIS A 353 -14.23 -2.55 7.41
CA HIS A 353 -15.35 -3.20 8.10
C HIS A 353 -16.67 -3.10 7.31
N GLN A 354 -16.83 -2.06 6.48
CA GLN A 354 -18.02 -1.84 5.64
C GLN A 354 -18.10 -2.84 4.47
N SER A 355 -16.97 -3.40 4.02
CA SER A 355 -16.94 -4.29 2.84
C SER A 355 -17.78 -5.55 3.05
N ARG A 356 -17.81 -6.09 4.27
CA ARG A 356 -18.45 -7.37 4.58
C ARG A 356 -19.95 -7.40 4.23
N LEU A 357 -20.65 -6.30 4.45
CA LEU A 357 -22.09 -6.20 4.18
C LEU A 357 -22.36 -6.16 2.67
N ILE A 358 -21.57 -5.39 1.92
CA ILE A 358 -21.72 -5.30 0.47
C ILE A 358 -21.28 -6.59 -0.22
N GLU A 359 -20.22 -7.24 0.25
CA GLU A 359 -19.78 -8.56 -0.23
C GLU A 359 -20.91 -9.59 -0.09
N LYS A 360 -21.55 -9.66 1.09
CA LYS A 360 -22.70 -10.53 1.34
C LYS A 360 -23.82 -10.29 0.32
N SER A 361 -24.16 -9.02 0.06
CA SER A 361 -25.24 -8.67 -0.88
C SER A 361 -24.88 -9.01 -2.34
N LEU A 362 -23.65 -8.73 -2.78
CA LEU A 362 -23.17 -9.06 -4.12
C LEU A 362 -23.11 -10.58 -4.33
N MET A 363 -22.64 -11.34 -3.34
CA MET A 363 -22.62 -12.81 -3.37
C MET A 363 -24.01 -13.41 -3.50
N GLN A 364 -24.99 -12.92 -2.72
CA GLN A 364 -26.38 -13.38 -2.78
C GLN A 364 -27.00 -13.15 -4.16
N ASN A 365 -26.63 -12.07 -4.84
CA ASN A 365 -27.08 -11.72 -6.18
C ASN A 365 -26.19 -12.28 -7.30
N ARG A 366 -25.19 -13.12 -6.96
CA ARG A 366 -24.23 -13.73 -7.90
C ARG A 366 -23.49 -12.70 -8.77
N ILE A 367 -23.17 -11.54 -8.19
CA ILE A 367 -22.40 -10.51 -8.86
C ILE A 367 -20.91 -10.73 -8.57
N PRO A 368 -20.07 -10.90 -9.60
CA PRO A 368 -18.62 -10.98 -9.42
C PRO A 368 -18.09 -9.67 -8.85
N TYR A 369 -17.21 -9.77 -7.85
CA TYR A 369 -16.60 -8.61 -7.22
C TYR A 369 -15.16 -8.88 -6.83
N ARG A 370 -14.39 -7.81 -6.68
CA ARG A 370 -13.01 -7.82 -6.22
C ARG A 370 -12.79 -6.79 -5.13
N ILE A 371 -12.11 -7.19 -4.06
CA ILE A 371 -11.70 -6.28 -2.99
C ILE A 371 -10.25 -5.87 -3.25
N SER A 372 -10.03 -4.57 -3.45
CA SER A 372 -8.68 -4.02 -3.50
C SER A 372 -8.14 -3.85 -2.08
N GLY A 373 -6.93 -4.35 -1.83
CA GLY A 373 -6.29 -4.30 -0.51
C GLY A 373 -6.64 -5.47 0.44
N GLY A 374 -7.21 -6.56 -0.07
CA GLY A 374 -7.32 -7.82 0.69
C GLY A 374 -5.94 -8.46 0.93
N THR A 375 -5.84 -9.32 1.95
CA THR A 375 -4.60 -10.07 2.23
C THR A 375 -4.36 -11.14 1.16
N SER A 376 -3.27 -11.01 0.39
CA SER A 376 -2.78 -12.05 -0.51
C SER A 376 -2.61 -13.38 0.25
N PHE A 377 -2.83 -14.52 -0.40
CA PHE A 377 -2.60 -15.84 0.19
C PHE A 377 -1.18 -15.97 0.79
N PHE A 378 -0.17 -15.52 0.04
CA PHE A 378 1.24 -15.53 0.48
C PHE A 378 1.56 -14.47 1.55
N SER A 379 0.66 -13.52 1.81
CA SER A 379 0.82 -12.53 2.88
C SER A 379 0.39 -13.05 4.26
N ARG A 380 -0.29 -14.20 4.31
CA ARG A 380 -0.77 -14.80 5.57
C ARG A 380 0.40 -15.31 6.40
N ALA A 381 0.34 -15.09 7.71
CA ALA A 381 1.44 -15.41 8.63
C ALA A 381 1.83 -16.89 8.53
N GLU A 382 0.84 -17.79 8.55
CA GLU A 382 1.09 -19.23 8.50
C GLU A 382 1.75 -19.69 7.20
N ILE A 383 1.45 -19.03 6.08
CA ILE A 383 2.04 -19.34 4.79
C ILE A 383 3.48 -18.83 4.74
N LYS A 384 3.75 -17.63 5.24
CA LYS A 384 5.10 -17.08 5.31
C LYS A 384 6.02 -17.89 6.22
N ASP A 385 5.50 -18.41 7.33
CA ASP A 385 6.27 -19.22 8.28
C ASP A 385 6.74 -20.52 7.61
N VAL A 386 5.82 -21.27 6.98
CA VAL A 386 6.16 -22.49 6.23
C VAL A 386 7.08 -22.17 5.05
N MET A 387 6.80 -21.11 4.29
CA MET A 387 7.68 -20.68 3.20
C MET A 387 9.09 -20.34 3.70
N ALA A 388 9.24 -19.71 4.86
CA ALA A 388 10.55 -19.40 5.43
C ALA A 388 11.33 -20.67 5.80
N TYR A 389 10.68 -21.71 6.35
CA TYR A 389 11.33 -23.01 6.54
C TYR A 389 11.86 -23.56 5.21
N LEU A 390 11.02 -23.58 4.18
CA LEU A 390 11.40 -24.09 2.86
C LEU A 390 12.54 -23.27 2.23
N ARG A 391 12.55 -21.94 2.44
CA ARG A 391 13.65 -21.09 1.96
C ARG A 391 14.97 -21.41 2.65
N VAL A 392 14.99 -21.62 3.97
CA VAL A 392 16.22 -21.99 4.69
C VAL A 392 16.72 -23.38 4.27
N LEU A 393 15.82 -24.34 4.03
CA LEU A 393 16.20 -25.67 3.55
C LEU A 393 16.93 -25.61 2.19
N VAL A 394 16.49 -24.72 1.31
CA VAL A 394 17.05 -24.58 -0.05
C VAL A 394 18.22 -23.59 -0.10
N ASN A 395 18.22 -22.60 0.79
CA ASN A 395 19.21 -21.54 0.89
C ASN A 395 19.47 -21.20 2.37
N PRO A 396 20.41 -21.89 3.03
CA PRO A 396 20.72 -21.65 4.45
C PRO A 396 21.25 -20.23 4.74
N ASP A 397 21.70 -19.50 3.72
CA ASP A 397 22.17 -18.11 3.86
C ASP A 397 21.04 -17.07 3.86
N ASP A 398 19.76 -17.49 3.80
CA ASP A 398 18.61 -16.60 3.93
C ASP A 398 18.37 -16.22 5.42
N ASP A 399 19.14 -15.25 5.91
CA ASP A 399 19.04 -14.72 7.27
C ASP A 399 17.61 -14.23 7.60
N ASN A 400 16.86 -13.72 6.62
CA ASN A 400 15.49 -13.25 6.82
C ASN A 400 14.54 -14.42 7.10
N ALA A 401 14.65 -15.49 6.30
CA ALA A 401 13.90 -16.71 6.53
C ALA A 401 14.25 -17.32 7.88
N PHE A 402 15.55 -17.39 8.21
CA PHE A 402 16.05 -17.94 9.47
C PHE A 402 15.48 -17.21 10.69
N LEU A 403 15.56 -15.87 10.70
CA LEU A 403 15.05 -15.03 11.79
C LEU A 403 13.54 -15.23 12.02
N ARG A 404 12.77 -15.46 10.96
CA ARG A 404 11.33 -15.70 11.05
C ARG A 404 10.99 -17.02 11.74
N ILE A 405 11.77 -18.08 11.48
CA ILE A 405 11.44 -19.46 11.91
C ILE A 405 12.16 -19.92 13.17
N VAL A 406 13.28 -19.28 13.52
CA VAL A 406 14.17 -19.76 14.60
C VAL A 406 13.43 -19.96 15.92
N ASN A 407 12.48 -19.08 16.24
CA ASN A 407 11.64 -19.17 17.43
C ASN A 407 10.13 -19.37 17.11
N THR A 408 9.80 -19.81 15.89
CA THR A 408 8.42 -20.05 15.43
C THR A 408 8.27 -21.49 14.94
N PRO A 409 7.66 -22.43 15.67
CA PRO A 409 7.12 -22.30 17.05
C PRO A 409 8.18 -22.06 18.13
N ARG A 410 7.76 -21.67 19.33
CA ARG A 410 8.65 -21.28 20.46
C ARG A 410 9.66 -22.39 20.81
N ARG A 411 10.95 -22.02 20.92
CA ARG A 411 12.08 -22.93 21.21
C ARG A 411 13.07 -22.39 22.23
N GLU A 412 12.66 -21.39 23.03
CA GLU A 412 13.52 -20.73 24.01
C GLU A 412 14.76 -20.04 23.38
N ILE A 413 14.69 -19.69 22.09
CA ILE A 413 15.73 -18.92 21.41
C ILE A 413 15.30 -17.44 21.42
N GLY A 414 15.51 -16.79 22.56
CA GLY A 414 15.08 -15.41 22.79
C GLY A 414 15.98 -14.34 22.16
N PRO A 415 15.61 -13.05 22.30
CA PRO A 415 16.28 -11.94 21.63
C PRO A 415 17.77 -11.81 21.97
N VAL A 416 18.15 -12.06 23.21
CA VAL A 416 19.56 -12.00 23.66
C VAL A 416 20.42 -13.06 22.95
N THR A 417 19.89 -14.25 22.75
CA THR A 417 20.58 -15.34 22.03
C THR A 417 20.81 -14.94 20.58
N LEU A 418 19.79 -14.40 19.93
CA LEU A 418 19.86 -13.96 18.54
C LEU A 418 20.72 -12.71 18.36
N GLU A 419 20.73 -11.78 19.32
CA GLU A 419 21.59 -10.59 19.32
C GLU A 419 23.06 -10.99 19.31
N LYS A 420 23.43 -11.95 20.18
CA LYS A 420 24.80 -12.50 20.26
C LYS A 420 25.19 -13.25 18.99
N LEU A 421 24.29 -14.12 18.49
CA LEU A 421 24.51 -14.83 17.22
C LEU A 421 24.71 -13.86 16.06
N GLY A 422 23.85 -12.86 15.93
CA GLY A 422 23.89 -11.86 14.87
C GLY A 422 25.15 -10.99 14.93
N SER A 423 25.50 -10.50 16.13
CA SER A 423 26.74 -9.75 16.33
C SER A 423 27.98 -10.55 15.94
N TYR A 424 28.02 -11.84 16.31
CA TYR A 424 29.09 -12.74 15.93
C TYR A 424 29.12 -13.00 14.41
N ALA A 425 27.96 -13.29 13.81
CA ALA A 425 27.82 -13.52 12.37
C ALA A 425 28.28 -12.30 11.54
N ASN A 426 27.94 -11.09 11.99
CA ASN A 426 28.36 -9.83 11.36
C ASN A 426 29.86 -9.62 11.46
N MET A 427 30.47 -9.86 12.63
CA MET A 427 31.92 -9.78 12.82
C MET A 427 32.67 -10.75 11.88
N ARG A 428 32.11 -11.95 11.66
CA ARG A 428 32.70 -13.00 10.82
C ARG A 428 32.36 -12.87 9.33
N GLY A 429 31.38 -12.03 8.99
CA GLY A 429 30.87 -11.89 7.62
C GLY A 429 30.13 -13.14 7.12
N LYS A 430 29.48 -13.90 8.01
CA LYS A 430 28.78 -15.16 7.72
C LYS A 430 27.27 -15.04 7.91
N SER A 431 26.49 -15.97 7.38
CA SER A 431 25.05 -16.07 7.67
C SER A 431 24.82 -16.50 9.13
N LEU A 432 23.63 -16.22 9.66
CA LEU A 432 23.22 -16.64 11.00
C LEU A 432 23.24 -18.16 11.14
N PHE A 433 22.80 -18.86 10.08
CA PHE A 433 22.81 -20.32 10.05
C PHE A 433 24.24 -20.87 10.06
N GLU A 434 25.15 -20.35 9.23
CA GLU A 434 26.54 -20.81 9.22
C GLU A 434 27.24 -20.48 10.55
N ALA A 435 26.98 -19.30 11.10
CA ALA A 435 27.55 -18.85 12.37
C ALA A 435 27.15 -19.74 13.55
N SER A 436 25.97 -20.39 13.53
CA SER A 436 25.52 -21.25 14.62
C SER A 436 26.38 -22.50 14.83
N PHE A 437 27.14 -22.91 13.80
CA PHE A 437 28.04 -24.07 13.83
C PHE A 437 29.50 -23.70 14.13
N GLU A 438 29.87 -22.41 14.16
CA GLU A 438 31.25 -22.03 14.46
C GLU A 438 31.60 -22.25 15.94
N LEU A 439 32.75 -22.87 16.20
CA LEU A 439 33.26 -23.07 17.57
C LEU A 439 33.49 -21.74 18.31
N GLY A 440 33.83 -20.67 17.57
CA GLY A 440 34.08 -19.36 18.18
C GLY A 440 32.82 -18.69 18.74
N LEU A 441 31.61 -19.11 18.34
CA LEU A 441 30.36 -18.59 18.89
C LEU A 441 30.27 -18.84 20.41
N GLU A 442 30.83 -19.96 20.89
CA GLU A 442 30.81 -20.37 22.31
C GLU A 442 31.49 -19.36 23.25
N GLN A 443 32.37 -18.50 22.71
CA GLN A 443 33.01 -17.44 23.49
C GLN A 443 32.04 -16.31 23.86
N THR A 444 30.92 -16.20 23.15
CA THR A 444 29.94 -15.10 23.30
C THR A 444 28.56 -15.60 23.74
N LEU A 445 28.17 -16.80 23.29
CA LEU A 445 26.90 -17.44 23.57
C LEU A 445 27.12 -18.82 24.19
N SER A 446 26.60 -19.04 25.40
CA SER A 446 26.75 -20.29 26.15
C SER A 446 25.45 -20.68 26.87
N GLY A 447 25.39 -21.91 27.38
CA GLY A 447 24.24 -22.44 28.11
C GLY A 447 23.03 -22.76 27.23
N LYS A 448 21.84 -22.71 27.81
CA LYS A 448 20.58 -23.15 27.17
C LYS A 448 20.32 -22.53 25.80
N GLY A 449 20.61 -21.23 25.62
CA GLY A 449 20.39 -20.54 24.34
C GLY A 449 21.23 -21.14 23.20
N LEU A 450 22.48 -21.53 23.48
CA LEU A 450 23.35 -22.20 22.50
C LEU A 450 22.84 -23.61 22.19
N GLU A 451 22.44 -24.37 23.22
CA GLU A 451 21.93 -25.73 23.06
C GLU A 451 20.66 -25.76 22.21
N SER A 452 19.69 -24.89 22.50
CA SER A 452 18.46 -24.75 21.72
C SER A 452 18.73 -24.34 20.28
N LEU A 453 19.64 -23.39 20.07
CA LEU A 453 20.05 -22.96 18.73
C LEU A 453 20.66 -24.12 17.92
N ARG A 454 21.62 -24.84 18.50
CA ARG A 454 22.28 -25.98 17.82
C ARG A 454 21.30 -27.10 17.52
N ARG A 455 20.45 -27.45 18.50
CA ARG A 455 19.40 -28.46 18.30
C ARG A 455 18.50 -28.13 17.12
N PHE A 456 18.13 -26.84 16.98
CA PHE A 456 17.34 -26.36 15.87
C PHE A 456 18.09 -26.41 14.54
N THR A 457 19.30 -25.87 14.46
CA THR A 457 20.05 -25.81 13.20
C THR A 457 20.49 -27.20 12.73
N GLU A 458 20.87 -28.10 13.63
CA GLU A 458 21.17 -29.50 13.31
C GLU A 458 19.92 -30.25 12.82
N TRP A 459 18.74 -29.98 13.39
CA TRP A 459 17.49 -30.55 12.89
C TRP A 459 17.19 -30.06 11.47
N LEU A 460 17.37 -28.77 11.19
CA LEU A 460 17.23 -28.23 9.83
C LEU A 460 18.19 -28.90 8.83
N VAL A 461 19.46 -29.13 9.21
CA VAL A 461 20.42 -29.87 8.36
C VAL A 461 19.91 -31.27 8.04
N ARG A 462 19.38 -32.00 9.03
CA ARG A 462 18.83 -33.35 8.80
C ARG A 462 17.62 -33.33 7.88
N VAL A 463 16.72 -32.36 8.04
CA VAL A 463 15.55 -32.21 7.15
C VAL A 463 15.99 -31.85 5.73
N GLY A 464 16.98 -30.96 5.58
CA GLY A 464 17.56 -30.59 4.29
C GLY A 464 18.20 -31.78 3.56
N ASP A 465 19.02 -32.57 4.26
CA ASP A 465 19.66 -33.76 3.69
C ASP A 465 18.61 -34.81 3.27
N ASN A 466 17.54 -34.99 4.06
CA ASN A 466 16.42 -35.86 3.70
C ASN A 466 15.61 -35.33 2.50
N ALA A 467 15.50 -34.02 2.34
CA ALA A 467 14.79 -33.41 1.21
C ALA A 467 15.58 -33.51 -0.10
N GLU A 468 16.91 -33.53 -0.04
CA GLU A 468 17.80 -33.65 -1.21
C GLU A 468 18.09 -35.10 -1.59
N ARG A 469 18.32 -35.98 -0.60
CA ARG A 469 18.78 -37.37 -0.83
C ARG A 469 17.73 -38.43 -0.54
N GLY A 470 16.66 -38.07 0.17
CA GLY A 470 15.58 -38.97 0.56
C GLY A 470 14.31 -38.75 -0.26
N ASN A 471 13.15 -38.89 0.40
CA ASN A 471 11.87 -38.57 -0.22
C ASN A 471 11.52 -37.11 0.09
N THR A 472 11.61 -36.24 -0.92
CA THR A 472 11.33 -34.80 -0.80
C THR A 472 9.94 -34.52 -0.25
N VAL A 473 8.91 -35.23 -0.73
CA VAL A 473 7.51 -35.06 -0.31
C VAL A 473 7.34 -35.41 1.17
N GLU A 474 7.96 -36.50 1.62
CA GLU A 474 7.93 -36.91 3.02
C GLU A 474 8.77 -35.97 3.91
N ALA A 475 9.90 -35.44 3.44
CA ALA A 475 10.69 -34.47 4.18
C ALA A 475 9.93 -33.14 4.41
N VAL A 476 9.21 -32.66 3.39
CA VAL A 476 8.33 -31.48 3.52
C VAL A 476 7.12 -31.79 4.42
N ARG A 477 6.59 -33.01 4.38
CA ARG A 477 5.51 -33.45 5.28
C ARG A 477 5.96 -33.52 6.73
N SER A 478 7.11 -34.15 6.97
CA SER A 478 7.67 -34.31 8.31
C SER A 478 8.04 -32.98 8.90
N LEU A 479 8.49 -32.00 8.11
CA LEU A 479 8.76 -30.63 8.58
C LEU A 479 7.60 -30.05 9.40
N VAL A 480 6.38 -30.00 8.85
CA VAL A 480 5.22 -29.38 9.52
C VAL A 480 4.80 -30.16 10.77
N ARG A 481 4.92 -31.49 10.72
CA ARG A 481 4.62 -32.38 11.85
C ARG A 481 5.66 -32.25 12.97
N ASP A 482 6.95 -32.30 12.63
CA ASP A 482 8.06 -32.32 13.58
C ASP A 482 8.18 -31.02 14.37
N ILE A 483 7.74 -29.89 13.78
CA ILE A 483 7.66 -28.61 14.50
C ILE A 483 6.37 -28.45 15.32
N ASN A 484 5.45 -29.43 15.29
CA ASN A 484 4.12 -29.35 15.92
C ASN A 484 3.37 -28.05 15.55
N TYR A 485 3.36 -27.72 14.25
CA TYR A 485 2.82 -26.44 13.80
C TYR A 485 1.32 -26.28 14.06
N GLU A 486 0.57 -27.38 14.02
CA GLU A 486 -0.86 -27.40 14.28
C GLU A 486 -1.17 -26.90 15.70
N ASP A 487 -0.54 -27.48 16.72
CA ASP A 487 -0.68 -27.05 18.12
C ASP A 487 -0.31 -25.57 18.29
N TRP A 488 0.78 -25.14 17.66
CA TRP A 488 1.18 -23.73 17.64
C TRP A 488 0.10 -22.81 17.05
N LEU A 489 -0.58 -23.23 15.98
CA LEU A 489 -1.69 -22.47 15.42
C LEU A 489 -2.89 -22.42 16.37
N TYR A 490 -3.18 -23.49 17.11
CA TYR A 490 -4.23 -23.50 18.13
C TYR A 490 -3.91 -22.58 19.31
N GLU A 491 -2.65 -22.53 19.76
CA GLU A 491 -2.21 -21.66 20.84
C GLU A 491 -2.21 -20.17 20.46
N THR A 492 -1.84 -19.84 19.22
CA THR A 492 -1.64 -18.45 18.77
C THR A 492 -2.86 -17.81 18.13
N SER A 493 -3.85 -18.61 17.71
CA SER A 493 -5.03 -18.11 17.03
C SER A 493 -6.10 -17.64 18.02
N ALA A 494 -6.90 -16.65 17.60
CA ALA A 494 -7.96 -16.09 18.44
C ALA A 494 -9.11 -17.09 18.76
N SER A 495 -9.23 -18.18 18.01
CA SER A 495 -10.24 -19.22 18.24
C SER A 495 -9.81 -20.54 17.57
N PRO A 496 -10.35 -21.69 18.02
CA PRO A 496 -10.11 -22.99 17.39
C PRO A 496 -10.47 -23.00 15.89
N LYS A 497 -11.60 -22.38 15.52
CA LYS A 497 -12.03 -22.27 14.12
C LYS A 497 -11.07 -21.44 13.27
N ALA A 498 -10.46 -20.40 13.85
CA ALA A 498 -9.43 -19.62 13.16
C ALA A 498 -8.15 -20.45 12.97
N ALA A 499 -7.76 -21.26 13.96
CA ALA A 499 -6.65 -22.19 13.84
C ALA A 499 -6.88 -23.23 12.73
N GLU A 500 -8.06 -23.85 12.69
CA GLU A 500 -8.47 -24.79 11.63
C GLU A 500 -8.38 -24.15 10.24
N MET A 501 -8.83 -22.90 10.09
CA MET A 501 -8.75 -22.18 8.82
C MET A 501 -7.31 -21.86 8.41
N ARG A 502 -6.43 -21.51 9.37
CA ARG A 502 -5.00 -21.31 9.10
C ARG A 502 -4.33 -22.62 8.71
N MET A 503 -4.64 -23.70 9.42
CA MET A 503 -4.12 -25.03 9.12
C MET A 503 -4.59 -25.51 7.73
N LYS A 504 -5.84 -25.21 7.35
CA LYS A 504 -6.32 -25.46 5.98
C LYS A 504 -5.47 -24.74 4.93
N ASN A 505 -5.09 -23.48 5.17
CA ASN A 505 -4.21 -22.75 4.23
C ASN A 505 -2.84 -23.43 4.10
N VAL A 506 -2.28 -23.93 5.20
CA VAL A 506 -1.02 -24.70 5.19
C VAL A 506 -1.19 -25.99 4.38
N SER A 507 -2.29 -26.71 4.54
CA SER A 507 -2.62 -27.89 3.74
C SER A 507 -2.80 -27.58 2.25
N ASP A 508 -3.42 -26.45 1.92
CA ASP A 508 -3.57 -25.99 0.53
C ASP A 508 -2.19 -25.69 -0.10
N LEU A 509 -1.32 -24.97 0.62
CA LEU A 509 0.07 -24.71 0.19
C LEU A 509 0.83 -26.02 -0.02
N TYR A 510 0.73 -26.96 0.93
CA TYR A 510 1.38 -28.26 0.82
C TYR A 510 0.90 -29.03 -0.41
N SER A 511 -0.41 -29.04 -0.67
CA SER A 511 -0.99 -29.70 -1.84
C SER A 511 -0.42 -29.13 -3.14
N TRP A 512 -0.19 -27.81 -3.22
CA TRP A 512 0.45 -27.18 -4.37
C TRP A 512 1.92 -27.57 -4.53
N ILE A 513 2.65 -27.66 -3.42
CA ILE A 513 4.06 -28.10 -3.42
C ILE A 513 4.16 -29.56 -3.90
N VAL A 514 3.32 -30.45 -3.37
CA VAL A 514 3.31 -31.87 -3.76
C VAL A 514 2.97 -32.02 -5.25
N ALA A 515 1.93 -31.33 -5.72
CA ALA A 515 1.57 -31.36 -7.15
C ALA A 515 2.71 -30.87 -8.07
N ASP A 516 3.57 -29.96 -7.60
CA ASP A 516 4.76 -29.55 -8.36
C ASP A 516 5.89 -30.57 -8.33
N LEU A 517 6.13 -31.18 -7.18
CA LEU A 517 7.18 -32.18 -7.00
C LEU A 517 6.85 -33.45 -7.79
N GLU A 518 5.58 -33.86 -7.82
CA GLU A 518 5.08 -35.06 -8.51
C GLU A 518 4.78 -34.83 -10.00
N GLY A 519 4.86 -33.59 -10.49
CA GLY A 519 4.58 -33.26 -11.89
C GLY A 519 3.10 -33.31 -12.27
N ASP A 520 2.18 -33.28 -11.30
CA ASP A 520 0.72 -33.32 -11.52
C ASP A 520 0.11 -31.95 -11.91
N ASN A 521 0.96 -30.93 -12.10
CA ASN A 521 0.57 -29.59 -12.53
C ASN A 521 0.61 -29.40 -14.06
N TYR A 522 0.12 -28.25 -14.54
CA TYR A 522 -0.09 -27.93 -15.97
C TYR A 522 1.10 -28.24 -16.90
N ASP A 523 2.33 -28.14 -16.41
CA ASP A 523 3.56 -28.37 -17.19
C ASP A 523 3.98 -29.85 -17.30
N LYS A 524 3.40 -30.74 -16.48
CA LYS A 524 3.73 -32.19 -16.41
C LYS A 524 5.22 -32.53 -16.29
N GLU A 525 5.98 -31.67 -15.64
CA GLU A 525 7.40 -31.87 -15.34
C GLU A 525 7.61 -31.91 -13.82
N GLU A 526 8.30 -32.96 -13.36
CA GLU A 526 8.82 -33.07 -11.98
C GLU A 526 9.79 -31.92 -11.70
N LYS A 527 9.60 -31.23 -10.58
CA LYS A 527 10.45 -30.11 -10.16
C LYS A 527 11.21 -30.47 -8.89
N THR A 528 12.43 -29.95 -8.76
CA THR A 528 13.18 -30.00 -7.50
C THR A 528 12.56 -29.07 -6.46
N LEU A 529 12.77 -29.33 -5.16
CA LEU A 529 12.29 -28.44 -4.09
C LEU A 529 12.76 -26.99 -4.29
N LYS A 530 13.98 -26.81 -4.80
CA LYS A 530 14.56 -25.50 -5.11
C LYS A 530 13.75 -24.76 -6.16
N GLU A 531 13.37 -25.41 -7.25
CA GLU A 531 12.56 -24.83 -8.31
C GLU A 531 11.15 -24.50 -7.83
N VAL A 532 10.55 -25.37 -7.00
CA VAL A 532 9.23 -25.12 -6.41
C VAL A 532 9.26 -23.88 -5.50
N VAL A 533 10.23 -23.80 -4.59
CA VAL A 533 10.38 -22.64 -3.70
C VAL A 533 10.63 -21.36 -4.48
N GLN A 534 11.49 -21.40 -5.51
CA GLN A 534 11.73 -20.25 -6.37
C GLN A 534 10.46 -19.82 -7.10
N ARG A 535 9.70 -20.76 -7.66
CA ARG A 535 8.45 -20.47 -8.35
C ARG A 535 7.39 -19.89 -7.43
N LEU A 536 7.21 -20.44 -6.24
CA LEU A 536 6.26 -19.92 -5.24
C LEU A 536 6.68 -18.53 -4.74
N THR A 537 7.98 -18.30 -4.57
CA THR A 537 8.52 -16.98 -4.20
C THR A 537 8.28 -15.95 -5.31
N LEU A 538 8.48 -16.34 -6.58
CA LEU A 538 8.14 -15.50 -7.74
C LEU A 538 6.64 -15.23 -7.82
N ARG A 539 5.81 -16.24 -7.53
CA ARG A 539 4.35 -16.11 -7.52
C ARG A 539 3.87 -15.14 -6.43
N ASP A 540 4.44 -15.16 -5.22
CA ASP A 540 4.16 -14.12 -4.20
C ASP A 540 4.51 -12.71 -4.74
N MET A 541 5.67 -12.56 -5.39
CA MET A 541 6.08 -11.29 -5.99
C MET A 541 5.16 -10.83 -7.15
N MET A 542 4.57 -11.78 -7.88
CA MET A 542 3.66 -11.52 -8.99
C MET A 542 2.22 -11.28 -8.52
N GLU A 543 1.67 -12.07 -7.60
CA GLU A 543 0.33 -11.88 -7.02
C GLU A 543 0.22 -10.54 -6.27
N ARG A 544 1.32 -10.04 -5.68
CA ARG A 544 1.38 -8.67 -5.14
C ARG A 544 1.28 -7.57 -6.22
N GLY A 545 1.26 -7.91 -7.50
CA GLY A 545 1.27 -6.94 -8.59
C GLY A 545 0.52 -7.32 -9.87
N GLU A 546 -0.17 -8.46 -9.92
CA GLU A 546 -1.13 -8.80 -10.97
C GLU A 546 -2.53 -8.40 -10.50
N ASP A 547 -2.91 -7.19 -10.91
CA ASP A 547 -4.30 -6.87 -11.03
C ASP A 547 -4.85 -7.61 -12.25
N ASP A 548 -5.63 -8.68 -12.03
CA ASP A 548 -6.76 -9.10 -12.90
C ASP A 548 -7.78 -7.95 -13.10
N ALA A 549 -7.32 -6.76 -13.48
CA ALA A 549 -8.14 -5.58 -13.78
C ALA A 549 -8.97 -5.78 -15.06
N GLU A 550 -8.74 -6.86 -15.80
CA GLU A 550 -9.49 -7.19 -17.01
C GLU A 550 -10.77 -8.01 -16.75
N ALA A 551 -10.92 -8.61 -15.55
CA ALA A 551 -12.11 -9.39 -15.23
C ALA A 551 -13.37 -8.50 -15.08
N ASP A 552 -14.50 -8.94 -15.61
CA ASP A 552 -15.77 -8.21 -15.52
C ASP A 552 -16.40 -8.33 -14.11
N GLN A 553 -15.90 -7.52 -13.17
CA GLN A 553 -16.24 -7.60 -11.74
C GLN A 553 -16.34 -6.21 -11.09
N VAL A 554 -17.27 -6.05 -10.14
CA VAL A 554 -17.43 -4.81 -9.36
C VAL A 554 -16.23 -4.60 -8.45
N GLN A 555 -15.70 -3.37 -8.41
CA GLN A 555 -14.52 -3.03 -7.62
C GLN A 555 -14.89 -2.49 -6.24
N LEU A 556 -14.48 -3.17 -5.17
CA LEU A 556 -14.70 -2.77 -3.78
C LEU A 556 -13.37 -2.27 -3.22
N MET A 557 -13.35 -1.07 -2.65
CA MET A 557 -12.12 -0.52 -2.08
C MET A 557 -12.38 0.59 -1.08
N THR A 558 -11.39 0.85 -0.24
CA THR A 558 -11.42 2.05 0.60
C THR A 558 -11.18 3.30 -0.24
N LEU A 559 -11.64 4.46 0.24
CA LEU A 559 -11.34 5.76 -0.36
C LEU A 559 -9.82 5.95 -0.56
N HIS A 560 -9.00 5.52 0.40
CA HIS A 560 -7.54 5.55 0.31
C HIS A 560 -6.99 4.68 -0.83
N ALA A 561 -7.51 3.45 -0.98
CA ALA A 561 -7.09 2.53 -2.04
C ALA A 561 -7.56 2.97 -3.44
N SER A 562 -8.57 3.85 -3.52
CA SER A 562 -9.07 4.40 -4.78
C SER A 562 -8.15 5.45 -5.41
N LYS A 563 -7.18 5.98 -4.66
CA LYS A 563 -6.28 7.03 -5.14
C LYS A 563 -5.54 6.58 -6.41
N GLY A 564 -5.55 7.46 -7.42
CA GLY A 564 -4.97 7.18 -8.74
C GLY A 564 -5.90 6.40 -9.69
N LEU A 565 -6.91 5.69 -9.19
CA LEU A 565 -7.87 4.96 -10.01
C LEU A 565 -8.99 5.86 -10.54
N GLU A 566 -9.80 5.33 -11.45
CA GLU A 566 -10.95 6.00 -12.07
C GLU A 566 -11.97 4.98 -12.53
N PHE A 567 -13.25 5.31 -12.37
CA PHE A 567 -14.36 4.42 -12.71
C PHE A 567 -15.49 5.21 -13.39
N PRO A 568 -16.15 4.64 -14.41
CA PRO A 568 -17.34 5.24 -15.00
C PRO A 568 -18.43 5.58 -13.97
N TYR A 569 -18.72 4.65 -13.06
CA TYR A 569 -19.80 4.76 -12.09
C TYR A 569 -19.29 4.47 -10.68
N VAL A 570 -19.52 5.39 -9.74
CA VAL A 570 -19.04 5.26 -8.35
C VAL A 570 -20.20 5.35 -7.37
N TYR A 571 -20.23 4.43 -6.41
CA TYR A 571 -21.08 4.49 -5.22
C TYR A 571 -20.21 4.75 -3.99
N LEU A 572 -20.43 5.86 -3.31
CA LEU A 572 -19.76 6.18 -2.04
C LEU A 572 -20.69 5.81 -0.88
N MET A 573 -20.28 4.78 -0.14
CA MET A 573 -21.04 4.16 0.93
C MET A 573 -20.76 4.80 2.30
N GLY A 574 -21.81 5.05 3.08
CA GLY A 574 -21.73 5.58 4.43
C GLY A 574 -21.30 7.06 4.49
N ALA A 575 -21.97 7.93 3.74
CA ALA A 575 -21.77 9.38 3.80
C ALA A 575 -22.45 9.98 5.04
N GLU A 576 -21.96 9.59 6.22
CA GLU A 576 -22.54 9.87 7.54
C GLU A 576 -21.48 10.48 8.48
N GLU A 577 -21.88 11.39 9.37
CA GLU A 577 -20.99 11.87 10.44
C GLU A 577 -20.57 10.70 11.35
N GLY A 578 -19.29 10.67 11.72
CA GLY A 578 -18.67 9.57 12.46
C GLY A 578 -18.12 8.45 11.58
N ILE A 579 -18.57 8.35 10.32
CA ILE A 579 -17.98 7.47 9.29
C ILE A 579 -17.14 8.27 8.31
N LEU A 580 -17.73 9.28 7.65
CA LEU A 580 -17.04 10.17 6.72
C LEU A 580 -17.64 11.58 6.88
N PRO A 581 -17.05 12.47 7.69
CA PRO A 581 -15.74 12.33 8.35
C PRO A 581 -15.72 11.28 9.47
N HIS A 582 -14.58 10.61 9.64
CA HIS A 582 -14.37 9.66 10.74
C HIS A 582 -14.37 10.35 12.11
N GLN A 583 -14.95 9.72 13.14
CA GLN A 583 -15.09 10.31 14.48
C GLN A 583 -13.77 10.86 15.05
N THR A 584 -12.69 10.09 14.99
CA THR A 584 -11.35 10.53 15.46
C THR A 584 -10.89 11.84 14.81
N SER A 585 -11.12 12.01 13.51
CA SER A 585 -10.72 13.23 12.79
C SER A 585 -11.59 14.42 13.15
N ILE A 586 -12.83 14.19 13.59
CA ILE A 586 -13.70 15.23 14.14
C ILE A 586 -13.16 15.66 15.51
N ASP A 587 -12.83 14.70 16.37
CA ASP A 587 -12.36 14.95 17.73
C ASP A 587 -10.98 15.64 17.76
N GLU A 588 -10.12 15.34 16.78
CA GLU A 588 -8.77 15.92 16.61
C GLU A 588 -8.76 17.23 15.78
N GLU A 589 -9.92 17.76 15.40
CA GLU A 589 -10.06 18.94 14.52
C GLU A 589 -9.33 18.82 13.16
N ASN A 590 -9.08 17.59 12.70
CA ASN A 590 -8.41 17.30 11.42
C ASN A 590 -9.40 16.94 10.30
N VAL A 591 -10.54 17.64 10.26
CA VAL A 591 -11.61 17.41 9.26
C VAL A 591 -11.14 17.70 7.84
N ASP A 592 -10.13 18.55 7.68
CA ASP A 592 -9.55 18.91 6.38
C ASP A 592 -8.98 17.71 5.62
N GLU A 593 -8.38 16.74 6.33
CA GLU A 593 -7.90 15.50 5.72
C GLU A 593 -9.06 14.61 5.24
N GLU A 594 -10.11 14.46 6.05
CA GLU A 594 -11.31 13.71 5.65
C GLU A 594 -12.04 14.39 4.49
N ARG A 595 -11.98 15.73 4.39
CA ARG A 595 -12.51 16.47 3.24
C ARG A 595 -11.72 16.22 1.96
N ARG A 596 -10.38 16.16 2.04
CA ARG A 596 -9.52 15.71 0.92
C ARG A 596 -9.85 14.28 0.52
N LEU A 597 -10.14 13.41 1.49
CA LEU A 597 -10.53 12.02 1.24
C LEU A 597 -11.88 11.93 0.48
N MET A 598 -12.87 12.73 0.88
CA MET A 598 -14.14 12.87 0.16
C MET A 598 -13.92 13.44 -1.25
N TYR A 599 -13.11 14.48 -1.40
CA TYR A 599 -12.72 15.04 -2.70
C TYR A 599 -12.07 14.00 -3.62
N VAL A 600 -11.15 13.17 -3.09
CA VAL A 600 -10.54 12.06 -3.84
C VAL A 600 -11.63 11.09 -4.29
N GLY A 601 -12.55 10.71 -3.42
CA GLY A 601 -13.69 9.84 -3.72
C GLY A 601 -14.57 10.38 -4.86
N ILE A 602 -14.97 11.65 -4.78
CA ILE A 602 -15.77 12.31 -5.82
C ILE A 602 -15.03 12.30 -7.17
N THR A 603 -13.74 12.65 -7.17
CA THR A 603 -12.92 12.73 -8.40
C THR A 603 -12.49 11.37 -8.97
N ARG A 604 -12.92 10.25 -8.37
CA ARG A 604 -12.77 8.92 -8.99
C ARG A 604 -13.85 8.65 -10.03
N ALA A 605 -15.01 9.28 -9.91
CA ALA A 605 -16.12 9.12 -10.82
C ALA A 605 -15.89 9.85 -12.14
N GLN A 606 -16.08 9.15 -13.27
CA GLN A 606 -16.00 9.75 -14.60
C GLN A 606 -17.37 10.27 -15.06
N LYS A 607 -18.45 9.49 -14.89
CA LYS A 607 -19.78 9.78 -15.45
C LYS A 607 -20.83 10.06 -14.38
N GLU A 608 -21.04 9.12 -13.46
CA GLU A 608 -22.06 9.25 -12.40
C GLU A 608 -21.48 8.91 -11.02
N LEU A 609 -21.99 9.62 -10.02
CA LEU A 609 -21.65 9.44 -8.61
C LEU A 609 -22.93 9.38 -7.77
N SER A 610 -23.01 8.38 -6.92
CA SER A 610 -24.09 8.22 -5.94
C SER A 610 -23.52 8.11 -4.54
N PHE A 611 -24.11 8.83 -3.59
CA PHE A 611 -23.84 8.70 -2.16
C PHE A 611 -24.95 7.89 -1.49
N THR A 612 -24.63 7.17 -0.43
CA THR A 612 -25.64 6.51 0.42
C THR A 612 -25.56 6.99 1.86
N VAL A 613 -26.73 7.19 2.46
CA VAL A 613 -26.89 7.63 3.86
C VAL A 613 -27.91 6.74 4.56
N CYS A 614 -27.55 6.13 5.68
CA CYS A 614 -28.47 5.37 6.53
C CYS A 614 -29.26 6.28 7.47
N LYS A 615 -30.52 5.90 7.77
CA LYS A 615 -31.33 6.57 8.79
C LYS A 615 -31.04 6.06 10.20
N GLU A 616 -30.73 4.78 10.30
CA GLU A 616 -30.36 4.08 11.53
C GLU A 616 -29.16 3.20 11.20
N ARG A 617 -28.21 3.04 12.12
CA ARG A 617 -27.07 2.15 11.91
C ARG A 617 -26.72 1.44 13.21
N ARG A 618 -26.29 0.18 13.13
CA ARG A 618 -25.71 -0.49 14.30
C ARG A 618 -24.20 -0.26 14.37
N GLN A 619 -23.73 0.36 15.44
CA GLN A 619 -22.31 0.59 15.70
C GLN A 619 -21.96 0.09 17.11
N TYR A 620 -20.93 -0.75 17.23
CA TYR A 620 -20.52 -1.39 18.50
C TYR A 620 -21.64 -2.12 19.26
N GLY A 621 -22.65 -2.61 18.54
CA GLY A 621 -23.79 -3.33 19.13
C GLY A 621 -24.99 -2.46 19.46
N GLU A 622 -24.86 -1.13 19.46
CA GLU A 622 -25.91 -0.14 19.72
C GLU A 622 -26.53 0.39 18.43
N LEU A 623 -27.82 0.75 18.48
CA LEU A 623 -28.52 1.38 17.36
C LEU A 623 -28.42 2.90 17.48
N ILE A 624 -27.76 3.53 16.52
CA ILE A 624 -27.62 4.99 16.44
C ILE A 624 -28.43 5.54 15.27
N LYS A 625 -28.81 6.81 15.37
CA LYS A 625 -29.40 7.59 14.27
C LYS A 625 -28.32 8.53 13.74
N PRO A 626 -27.52 8.13 12.74
CA PRO A 626 -26.45 8.96 12.24
C PRO A 626 -27.03 10.23 11.60
N THR A 627 -26.28 11.32 11.72
CA THR A 627 -26.52 12.52 10.91
C THR A 627 -25.80 12.36 9.57
N GLN A 628 -26.34 12.97 8.52
CA GLN A 628 -25.69 12.96 7.21
C GLN A 628 -24.34 13.67 7.30
N SER A 629 -23.37 13.24 6.51
CA SER A 629 -22.07 13.89 6.43
C SER A 629 -22.20 15.38 6.11
N ARG A 630 -21.51 16.23 6.86
CA ARG A 630 -21.38 17.66 6.55
C ARG A 630 -20.87 17.91 5.14
N PHE A 631 -20.09 16.98 4.58
CA PHE A 631 -19.58 17.09 3.23
C PHE A 631 -20.68 17.07 2.18
N LEU A 632 -21.85 16.47 2.45
CA LEU A 632 -22.99 16.55 1.54
C LEU A 632 -23.65 17.93 1.56
N ASP A 633 -23.61 18.63 2.70
CA ASP A 633 -24.13 20.00 2.85
C ASP A 633 -23.19 21.04 2.24
N GLU A 634 -21.89 20.74 2.18
CA GLU A 634 -20.87 21.55 1.53
C GLU A 634 -20.91 21.45 -0.01
N LEU A 635 -21.68 20.51 -0.58
CA LEU A 635 -21.83 20.35 -2.03
C LEU A 635 -22.91 21.28 -2.62
N PRO A 636 -22.81 21.67 -3.91
CA PRO A 636 -23.80 22.51 -4.57
C PRO A 636 -25.19 21.85 -4.63
N PHE A 637 -26.18 22.46 -3.96
CA PHE A 637 -27.56 21.96 -3.87
C PHE A 637 -28.18 21.62 -5.24
N ASP A 638 -27.97 22.47 -6.25
CA ASP A 638 -28.57 22.30 -7.58
C ASP A 638 -28.02 21.08 -8.36
N ASP A 639 -26.84 20.60 -7.98
CA ASP A 639 -26.17 19.45 -8.61
C ASP A 639 -26.44 18.13 -7.89
N LEU A 640 -27.09 18.19 -6.72
CA LEU A 640 -27.53 17.01 -5.98
C LEU A 640 -28.97 16.65 -6.33
N GLU A 641 -29.24 15.36 -6.39
CA GLU A 641 -30.57 14.79 -6.41
C GLU A 641 -30.77 13.96 -5.15
N TRP A 642 -31.41 14.57 -4.15
CA TRP A 642 -31.82 13.87 -2.94
C TRP A 642 -33.00 12.95 -3.23
N GLU A 643 -32.93 11.71 -2.77
CA GLU A 643 -34.07 10.80 -2.79
C GLU A 643 -35.14 11.30 -1.82
N VAL A 644 -35.96 12.25 -2.28
CA VAL A 644 -37.12 12.74 -1.51
C VAL A 644 -38.03 11.54 -1.25
N LYS A 645 -38.50 11.38 0.00
CA LYS A 645 -39.61 10.48 0.31
C LYS A 645 -40.69 10.71 -0.76
N LYS A 646 -40.94 9.71 -1.62
CA LYS A 646 -42.03 9.77 -2.60
C LYS A 646 -43.24 10.36 -1.89
N LYS A 647 -43.73 11.52 -2.35
CA LYS A 647 -45.10 11.93 -2.05
C LYS A 647 -45.98 10.72 -2.37
N GLU A 648 -46.89 10.37 -1.47
CA GLU A 648 -47.84 9.29 -1.74
C GLU A 648 -48.52 9.59 -3.07
N GLN A 649 -48.18 8.79 -4.09
CA GLN A 649 -48.77 8.93 -5.42
C GLN A 649 -50.27 8.76 -5.28
N THR A 650 -51.03 9.72 -5.80
CA THR A 650 -52.49 9.61 -5.84
C THR A 650 -52.89 8.38 -6.65
N LYS A 651 -54.09 7.83 -6.40
CA LYS A 651 -54.58 6.63 -7.11
C LYS A 651 -54.52 6.79 -8.64
N GLU A 652 -54.74 8.00 -9.14
CA GLU A 652 -54.69 8.33 -10.57
C GLU A 652 -53.29 8.23 -11.16
N GLU A 653 -52.25 8.72 -10.46
CA GLU A 653 -50.86 8.62 -10.91
C GLU A 653 -50.35 7.16 -10.94
N ARG A 654 -50.78 6.34 -9.97
CA ARG A 654 -50.50 4.89 -9.98
C ARG A 654 -51.16 4.19 -11.17
N MET A 655 -52.38 4.59 -11.52
CA MET A 655 -53.13 4.00 -12.62
C MET A 655 -52.51 4.38 -13.98
N GLN A 656 -52.08 5.63 -14.14
CA GLN A 656 -51.39 6.09 -15.34
C GLN A 656 -50.00 5.44 -15.50
N LYS A 657 -49.21 5.32 -14.43
CA LYS A 657 -47.93 4.59 -14.47
C LYS A 657 -48.12 3.11 -14.78
N GLY A 658 -49.15 2.47 -14.22
CA GLY A 658 -49.49 1.08 -14.52
C GLY A 658 -49.83 0.88 -16.00
N GLN A 659 -50.63 1.78 -16.58
CA GLN A 659 -50.96 1.74 -18.00
C GLN A 659 -49.73 1.98 -18.90
N ALA A 660 -48.88 2.94 -18.56
CA ALA A 660 -47.63 3.21 -19.29
C ALA A 660 -46.63 2.04 -19.21
N HIS A 661 -46.55 1.36 -18.06
CA HIS A 661 -45.68 0.21 -17.86
C HIS A 661 -46.16 -1.01 -18.67
N ILE A 662 -47.48 -1.26 -18.69
CA ILE A 662 -48.08 -2.31 -19.53
C ILE A 662 -47.89 -2.00 -21.02
N ALA A 663 -47.99 -0.73 -21.42
CA ALA A 663 -47.73 -0.31 -22.80
C ALA A 663 -46.27 -0.55 -23.22
N ASN A 664 -45.30 -0.24 -22.36
CA ASN A 664 -43.88 -0.49 -22.62
C ASN A 664 -43.52 -1.99 -22.65
N LEU A 665 -44.10 -2.80 -21.76
CA LEU A 665 -43.95 -4.25 -21.81
C LEU A 665 -44.51 -4.83 -23.11
N ARG A 666 -45.70 -4.38 -23.54
CA ARG A 666 -46.30 -4.78 -24.83
C ARG A 666 -45.44 -4.35 -26.03
N ALA A 667 -44.74 -3.23 -25.95
CA ALA A 667 -43.83 -2.78 -27.00
C ALA A 667 -42.53 -3.62 -27.05
N MET A 668 -42.03 -4.08 -25.89
CA MET A 668 -40.87 -4.99 -25.82
C MET A 668 -41.16 -6.39 -26.34
N PHE A 669 -42.36 -6.93 -26.14
CA PHE A 669 -42.75 -8.26 -26.64
C PHE A 669 -43.19 -8.28 -28.12
N LYS A 670 -43.25 -7.13 -28.79
CA LYS A 670 -43.59 -7.00 -30.23
C LYS A 670 -42.37 -6.84 -31.15
N LYS A 671 -41.15 -7.00 -30.64
CA LYS A 671 -39.91 -7.01 -31.43
C LYS A 671 -39.28 -8.40 -31.47
#